data_AF-A0A3E5ESC3-F1
#
_entry.id   AF-A0A3E5ESC3-F1
#
_cell.length_a   1.000
_cell.length_b   1.000
_cell.length_c   1.000
_cell.angle_alpha   90.00
_cell.angle_beta   90.00
_cell.angle_gamma   90.00
#
_symmetry.space_group_name_H-M   'P 1'
#
loop_
_entity.id
_entity.type
_entity.pdbx_description
1 polymer ?
#
loop_
_entity_poly.entity_id
_entity_poly.type
_entity_poly.pdbx_seq_one_letter_code
_entity_poly.pdbx_strand_id
1 'polypeptide(L)'
;MKKNWKRIASLFLSVLLLLSMTVTPVMAAERKAAPTEVKSCTVTGFMPEYMALEFEDTTWMNKISSVTVNETNYTKGTLDWGNNLWEVGSVMGGYGSYTALKLTNPSYPATIKITAEGYQDLNLEVTKDTSKYPYVYTATVKKDTTGGNTEATYIAMAKKVSNGTVALDKDKDLKAGDTVTVTAIPAENYEIDAVTVTTENNKNVDVTGSGETYTFTMPAENVTVSATFKEKAPAQNGAIELSQVSIGTDYFGNNWELEFKNADGYVGKITDVKVNGTAWEEKSYNVSSGGAYKKDTDNNKLIFAAKDFGANSEIPALKSGDVVAISANGYDDLTFKLVIDTNGNASLVEDDGKGDPYELHVKIEGEFEAAIVGQKDYDGVSSASVGGSSSNKNSAVKVYGALVEKGKDVADKDWEELDNMAKIKLNGSKCSVSIVPDTEKGTSADSDSGMQGVYMTISSDLTLSGTPKDSGSYLVSVSIEDQQGRSAVSNTLPFRIYSGEETLADQMKKENFKDYGNGLYAWDIMEPWAISKFGSNVNGEEESVRVPAYLEAWFGSHESGTYGYLGYDIPWKQVVAGNIPQTLYIPSGCNLTLTNMEVLSSVHIIVENGGKLTLSDSVVQGIIDVQSGGTFSMNYDSFNNEFTTGASLCGQLRLADGAALENAAIYSHANYLANGDLTDRTTSEPVAVANGNVTVKGTVAILGDDGGSDIGQTALRVNGTLTLADKDTTLVAYGGSGKTLLYTDGGTAIDITEGSQITGDGKLVAIGGDVLWGNGGNAVSGKGTIATKNVFLQGATANTSKKAEAGKAIDGNVKVISSSTHIEDGTMISGAENDPLADLYWKAGINVLPPLEKFTTTDNGNNGSDNGDNGDNGNNGSDNGDNGDNGNNGSGNGNTGNNSNSGNNGNTGNSGDSGNNGKITSATKTAANVNTVKTGDTNNVLLWAALFVVSCAGMAGITVVAKKRK
;
A
#
# COMPACT_ATOMS: atom_id res chain seq x y z
N MET A 1 -80.53 -3.16 -4.10
CA MET A 1 -80.19 -3.71 -5.44
C MET A 1 -79.22 -4.87 -5.20
N LYS A 2 -79.68 -6.11 -4.97
CA LYS A 2 -80.21 -7.10 -5.93
C LYS A 2 -79.28 -7.38 -7.12
N LYS A 3 -78.85 -8.66 -7.16
CA LYS A 3 -78.69 -9.53 -8.34
C LYS A 3 -77.33 -9.52 -9.08
N ASN A 4 -76.52 -10.55 -8.83
CA ASN A 4 -76.14 -11.59 -9.82
C ASN A 4 -74.88 -12.41 -9.48
N TRP A 5 -74.69 -12.73 -8.19
CA TRP A 5 -74.17 -14.05 -7.83
C TRP A 5 -75.09 -15.10 -8.47
N LYS A 6 -74.52 -16.05 -9.24
CA LYS A 6 -75.16 -17.12 -10.06
C LYS A 6 -75.22 -16.88 -11.58
N ARG A 7 -74.05 -16.75 -12.25
CA ARG A 7 -73.84 -17.25 -13.63
C ARG A 7 -72.42 -17.77 -13.96
N ILE A 8 -71.50 -17.88 -13.00
CA ILE A 8 -70.21 -18.59 -13.21
C ILE A 8 -70.15 -19.91 -12.40
N ALA A 9 -71.23 -20.26 -11.68
CA ALA A 9 -71.42 -21.59 -11.07
C ALA A 9 -72.07 -22.62 -12.02
N SER A 10 -72.19 -22.32 -13.32
CA SER A 10 -72.89 -23.15 -14.32
C SER A 10 -72.01 -23.60 -15.49
N LEU A 11 -70.71 -23.33 -15.48
CA LEU A 11 -69.77 -23.83 -16.49
C LEU A 11 -68.88 -24.98 -15.99
N PHE A 12 -68.88 -25.25 -14.67
CA PHE A 12 -68.16 -26.40 -14.10
C PHE A 12 -69.05 -27.63 -13.85
N LEU A 13 -70.38 -27.50 -13.98
CA LEU A 13 -71.32 -28.60 -13.71
C LEU A 13 -71.81 -29.35 -14.96
N SER A 14 -71.28 -29.02 -16.15
CA SER A 14 -71.69 -29.66 -17.41
C SER A 14 -70.63 -30.56 -18.06
N VAL A 15 -69.48 -30.80 -17.39
CA VAL A 15 -68.45 -31.74 -17.88
C VAL A 15 -68.31 -32.97 -16.97
N LEU A 16 -69.11 -33.07 -15.89
CA LEU A 16 -69.07 -34.23 -14.98
C LEU A 16 -70.00 -35.40 -15.38
N LEU A 17 -70.64 -35.32 -16.54
CA LEU A 17 -71.47 -36.41 -17.06
C LEU A 17 -71.08 -36.68 -18.51
N LEU A 18 -69.97 -37.39 -18.69
CA LEU A 18 -69.78 -38.38 -19.76
C LEU A 18 -68.47 -39.15 -19.52
N LEU A 19 -68.65 -40.48 -19.47
CA LEU A 19 -67.64 -41.54 -19.49
C LEU A 19 -66.87 -41.84 -18.20
N SER A 20 -67.49 -42.73 -17.41
CA SER A 20 -66.81 -43.98 -17.08
C SER A 20 -66.28 -44.67 -18.35
N MET A 21 -65.00 -45.04 -18.37
CA MET A 21 -64.52 -46.41 -18.64
C MET A 21 -63.09 -46.44 -19.24
N THR A 22 -62.32 -47.38 -18.68
CA THR A 22 -61.15 -48.11 -19.21
C THR A 22 -59.78 -47.43 -19.36
N VAL A 23 -58.94 -47.72 -18.34
CA VAL A 23 -57.53 -48.15 -18.38
C VAL A 23 -56.60 -47.60 -19.47
N THR A 24 -55.58 -46.85 -19.02
CA THR A 24 -54.15 -47.20 -19.21
C THR A 24 -53.30 -46.54 -18.12
N PRO A 25 -52.26 -47.20 -17.57
CA PRO A 25 -51.30 -46.54 -16.70
C PRO A 25 -50.43 -45.63 -17.60
N VAL A 26 -50.48 -44.32 -17.40
CA VAL A 26 -49.38 -43.48 -17.85
C VAL A 26 -48.30 -43.68 -16.79
N MET A 27 -47.32 -44.53 -17.11
CA MET A 27 -46.07 -44.56 -16.36
C MET A 27 -45.55 -43.12 -16.31
N ALA A 28 -45.44 -42.55 -15.10
CA ALA A 28 -44.64 -41.36 -14.90
C ALA A 28 -43.24 -41.72 -15.39
N ALA A 29 -42.78 -41.09 -16.47
CA ALA A 29 -41.42 -41.26 -16.93
C ALA A 29 -40.50 -40.97 -15.75
N GLU A 30 -39.68 -41.94 -15.34
CA GLU A 30 -38.66 -41.74 -14.31
C GLU A 30 -37.82 -40.53 -14.73
N ARG A 31 -37.86 -39.47 -13.92
CA ARG A 31 -37.01 -38.29 -14.14
C ARG A 31 -35.56 -38.74 -14.05
N LYS A 32 -34.74 -38.38 -15.03
CA LYS A 32 -33.30 -38.68 -15.03
C LYS A 32 -32.63 -38.04 -13.80
N ALA A 33 -31.60 -38.68 -13.26
CA ALA A 33 -30.84 -38.13 -12.14
C ALA A 33 -30.20 -36.78 -12.53
N ALA A 34 -30.22 -35.81 -11.61
CA ALA A 34 -29.46 -34.57 -11.75
C ALA A 34 -27.94 -34.84 -11.56
N PRO A 35 -27.06 -33.91 -11.97
CA PRO A 35 -25.63 -34.01 -11.69
C PRO A 35 -25.34 -34.19 -10.20
N THR A 36 -24.40 -35.08 -9.88
CA THR A 36 -24.04 -35.39 -8.49
C THR A 36 -22.93 -34.53 -7.93
N GLU A 37 -22.27 -33.72 -8.76
CA GLU A 37 -21.15 -32.85 -8.40
C GLU A 37 -21.12 -31.57 -9.25
N VAL A 38 -20.49 -30.52 -8.71
CA VAL A 38 -20.16 -29.29 -9.42
C VAL A 38 -18.68 -29.35 -9.76
N LYS A 39 -18.33 -29.29 -11.05
CA LYS A 39 -16.95 -29.48 -11.53
C LYS A 39 -16.08 -28.24 -11.27
N SER A 40 -16.65 -27.05 -11.39
CA SER A 40 -16.00 -25.80 -11.01
C SER A 40 -17.03 -24.74 -10.58
N CYS A 41 -16.64 -23.90 -9.62
CA CYS A 41 -17.39 -22.73 -9.18
C CYS A 41 -16.48 -21.51 -9.23
N THR A 42 -16.74 -20.57 -10.13
CA THR A 42 -15.90 -19.37 -10.31
C THR A 42 -16.74 -18.11 -10.37
N VAL A 43 -16.20 -16.98 -9.92
CA VAL A 43 -16.82 -15.65 -10.05
C VAL A 43 -15.92 -14.75 -10.87
N THR A 44 -16.49 -13.99 -11.80
CA THR A 44 -15.72 -13.10 -12.68
C THR A 44 -15.46 -11.74 -12.04
N GLY A 45 -14.20 -11.36 -11.83
CA GLY A 45 -13.83 -10.02 -11.32
C GLY A 45 -14.05 -8.84 -12.28
N PHE A 46 -14.84 -9.01 -13.35
CA PHE A 46 -15.15 -8.00 -14.36
C PHE A 46 -16.66 -7.76 -14.45
N MET A 47 -17.08 -6.53 -14.77
CA MET A 47 -18.50 -6.11 -14.80
C MET A 47 -19.21 -6.53 -16.12
N PRO A 48 -20.41 -7.15 -16.08
CA PRO A 48 -21.16 -7.55 -14.89
C PRO A 48 -20.53 -8.74 -14.17
N GLU A 49 -20.42 -8.66 -12.85
CA GLU A 49 -19.91 -9.76 -12.02
C GLU A 49 -20.93 -10.91 -12.01
N TYR A 50 -20.51 -12.11 -12.44
CA TYR A 50 -21.36 -13.29 -12.45
C TYR A 50 -20.64 -14.52 -11.87
N MET A 51 -21.44 -15.41 -11.29
CA MET A 51 -21.01 -16.74 -10.90
C MET A 51 -21.21 -17.71 -12.06
N ALA A 52 -20.24 -18.59 -12.30
CA ALA A 52 -20.31 -19.69 -13.26
C ALA A 52 -20.16 -21.04 -12.54
N LEU A 53 -21.13 -21.93 -12.77
CA LEU A 53 -21.15 -23.30 -12.28
C LEU A 53 -21.00 -24.27 -13.46
N GLU A 54 -19.90 -25.02 -13.49
CA GLU A 54 -19.65 -26.06 -14.50
C GLU A 54 -20.19 -27.42 -14.02
N PHE A 55 -20.91 -28.11 -14.90
CA PHE A 55 -21.39 -29.48 -14.70
C PHE A 55 -20.94 -30.37 -15.86
N GLU A 56 -20.70 -31.65 -15.58
CA GLU A 56 -20.33 -32.62 -16.62
C GLU A 56 -21.46 -32.88 -17.62
N ASP A 57 -22.72 -32.95 -17.14
CA ASP A 57 -23.89 -33.18 -17.98
C ASP A 57 -24.40 -31.88 -18.65
N THR A 58 -23.84 -31.58 -19.81
CA THR A 58 -24.29 -30.47 -20.67
C THR A 58 -25.71 -30.66 -21.23
N THR A 59 -26.21 -31.90 -21.32
CA THR A 59 -27.59 -32.18 -21.76
C THR A 59 -28.59 -31.78 -20.68
N TRP A 60 -28.26 -32.04 -19.42
CA TRP A 60 -29.00 -31.55 -18.27
C TRP A 60 -28.99 -30.02 -18.20
N MET A 61 -27.82 -29.37 -18.39
CA MET A 61 -27.73 -27.91 -18.37
C MET A 61 -28.65 -27.25 -19.42
N ASN A 62 -28.70 -27.82 -20.63
CA ASN A 62 -29.59 -27.32 -21.69
C ASN A 62 -31.09 -27.49 -21.40
N LYS A 63 -31.43 -28.31 -20.40
CA LYS A 63 -32.81 -28.56 -19.95
C LYS A 63 -33.21 -27.76 -18.72
N ILE A 64 -32.31 -26.95 -18.15
CA ILE A 64 -32.63 -26.07 -17.02
C ILE A 64 -33.80 -25.16 -17.42
N SER A 65 -34.86 -25.23 -16.61
CA SER A 65 -36.10 -24.47 -16.76
C SER A 65 -36.28 -23.40 -15.70
N SER A 66 -35.68 -23.56 -14.51
CA SER A 66 -35.71 -22.55 -13.46
C SER A 66 -34.50 -22.64 -12.53
N VAL A 67 -34.08 -21.48 -12.04
CA VAL A 67 -33.04 -21.32 -11.02
C VAL A 67 -33.59 -20.42 -9.92
N THR A 68 -33.49 -20.88 -8.68
CA THR A 68 -33.86 -20.11 -7.48
C THR A 68 -32.63 -19.99 -6.60
N VAL A 69 -32.26 -18.78 -6.20
CA VAL A 69 -31.11 -18.49 -5.32
C VAL A 69 -31.62 -17.81 -4.05
N ASN A 70 -31.32 -18.35 -2.88
CA ASN A 70 -31.80 -17.87 -1.58
C ASN A 70 -33.32 -17.58 -1.61
N GLU A 71 -34.09 -18.57 -2.06
CA GLU A 71 -35.55 -18.51 -2.22
C GLU A 71 -36.07 -17.47 -3.24
N THR A 72 -35.17 -16.75 -3.92
CA THR A 72 -35.50 -15.76 -4.94
C THR A 72 -35.38 -16.38 -6.34
N ASN A 73 -36.45 -16.29 -7.14
CA ASN A 73 -36.43 -16.79 -8.52
C ASN A 73 -35.58 -15.89 -9.42
N TYR A 74 -34.62 -16.49 -10.10
CA TYR A 74 -33.83 -15.81 -11.12
C TYR A 74 -34.51 -15.98 -12.47
N THR A 75 -34.49 -14.93 -13.28
CA THR A 75 -35.14 -14.92 -14.60
C THR A 75 -34.14 -15.32 -15.68
N LYS A 76 -34.55 -16.16 -16.63
CA LYS A 76 -33.67 -16.56 -17.74
C LYS A 76 -33.42 -15.36 -18.66
N GLY A 77 -32.17 -14.95 -18.86
CA GLY A 77 -31.84 -13.79 -19.70
C GLY A 77 -30.33 -13.50 -19.77
N THR A 78 -29.96 -12.60 -20.69
CA THR A 78 -28.58 -12.13 -20.84
C THR A 78 -28.15 -11.35 -19.60
N LEU A 79 -27.03 -11.72 -18.98
CA LEU A 79 -26.55 -11.08 -17.75
C LEU A 79 -26.32 -9.58 -17.95
N ASP A 80 -26.89 -8.78 -17.05
CA ASP A 80 -26.82 -7.32 -17.05
C ASP A 80 -26.57 -6.76 -15.63
N TRP A 81 -26.58 -5.44 -15.49
CA TRP A 81 -26.39 -4.77 -14.21
C TRP A 81 -27.66 -4.81 -13.36
N GLY A 82 -27.62 -5.54 -12.25
CA GLY A 82 -28.55 -5.37 -11.13
C GLY A 82 -29.82 -6.24 -11.15
N ASN A 83 -30.06 -7.05 -12.17
CA ASN A 83 -31.19 -7.99 -12.19
C ASN A 83 -30.78 -9.41 -11.77
N ASN A 84 -31.69 -10.13 -11.12
CA ASN A 84 -31.53 -11.55 -10.78
C ASN A 84 -31.71 -12.41 -12.04
N LEU A 85 -30.62 -12.63 -12.78
CA LEU A 85 -30.63 -13.27 -14.08
C LEU A 85 -29.80 -14.55 -14.09
N TRP A 86 -30.19 -15.49 -14.95
CA TRP A 86 -29.39 -16.67 -15.25
C TRP A 86 -29.44 -17.03 -16.74
N GLU A 87 -28.37 -17.65 -17.23
CA GLU A 87 -28.29 -18.24 -18.57
C GLU A 87 -27.31 -19.42 -18.60
N VAL A 88 -27.41 -20.28 -19.61
CA VAL A 88 -26.42 -21.32 -19.88
C VAL A 88 -25.61 -20.87 -21.09
N GLY A 89 -24.28 -20.76 -20.95
CA GLY A 89 -23.44 -20.25 -22.02
C GLY A 89 -21.95 -20.51 -21.81
N SER A 90 -21.15 -20.05 -22.77
CA SER A 90 -19.69 -20.24 -22.77
C SER A 90 -19.00 -19.29 -21.77
N VAL A 91 -18.04 -19.82 -21.01
CA VAL A 91 -17.14 -19.12 -20.09
C VAL A 91 -15.69 -19.40 -20.51
N MET A 92 -14.81 -18.41 -20.41
CA MET A 92 -13.40 -18.54 -20.75
C MET A 92 -12.58 -18.93 -19.51
N GLY A 93 -12.01 -20.13 -19.49
CA GLY A 93 -11.12 -20.61 -18.43
C GLY A 93 -9.65 -20.65 -18.87
N GLY A 94 -8.73 -20.93 -17.94
CA GLY A 94 -7.29 -20.96 -18.19
C GLY A 94 -6.80 -22.00 -19.22
N TYR A 95 -7.65 -22.99 -19.57
CA TYR A 95 -7.35 -24.03 -20.56
C TYR A 95 -8.31 -24.03 -21.77
N GLY A 96 -9.11 -22.97 -21.94
CA GLY A 96 -10.08 -22.83 -23.03
C GLY A 96 -11.50 -22.51 -22.57
N SER A 97 -12.44 -22.44 -23.52
CA SER A 97 -13.84 -22.15 -23.23
C SER A 97 -14.64 -23.39 -22.82
N TYR A 98 -15.47 -23.28 -21.78
CA TYR A 98 -16.38 -24.34 -21.31
C TYR A 98 -17.82 -23.82 -21.15
N THR A 99 -18.81 -24.72 -21.13
CA THR A 99 -20.21 -24.34 -20.92
C THR A 99 -20.54 -24.37 -19.43
N ALA A 100 -21.18 -23.32 -18.92
CA ALA A 100 -21.57 -23.20 -17.52
C ALA A 100 -22.98 -22.63 -17.38
N LEU A 101 -23.61 -22.93 -16.25
CA LEU A 101 -24.73 -22.14 -15.75
C LEU A 101 -24.17 -20.85 -15.16
N LYS A 102 -24.48 -19.71 -15.78
CA LYS A 102 -24.09 -18.38 -15.32
C LYS A 102 -25.26 -17.71 -14.62
N LEU A 103 -25.02 -17.06 -13.50
CA LEU A 103 -26.02 -16.32 -12.75
C LEU A 103 -25.44 -15.05 -12.13
N THR A 104 -26.25 -14.00 -12.01
CA THR A 104 -25.85 -12.74 -11.33
C THR A 104 -25.30 -13.06 -9.95
N ASN A 105 -24.14 -12.51 -9.60
CA ASN A 105 -23.42 -12.88 -8.38
C ASN A 105 -24.29 -12.73 -7.11
N PRO A 106 -24.54 -13.81 -6.34
CA PRO A 106 -25.39 -13.76 -5.16
C PRO A 106 -24.60 -13.38 -3.90
N SER A 107 -25.32 -13.02 -2.83
CA SER A 107 -24.72 -12.93 -1.49
C SER A 107 -24.47 -14.33 -0.91
N TYR A 108 -23.34 -14.51 -0.23
CA TYR A 108 -22.88 -15.78 0.34
C TYR A 108 -23.12 -15.85 1.86
N PRO A 109 -23.40 -17.03 2.44
CA PRO A 109 -23.61 -18.31 1.74
C PRO A 109 -24.90 -18.29 0.90
N ALA A 110 -24.86 -18.98 -0.25
CA ALA A 110 -25.97 -19.03 -1.18
C ALA A 110 -26.53 -20.46 -1.28
N THR A 111 -27.86 -20.59 -1.24
CA THR A 111 -28.57 -21.83 -1.56
C THR A 111 -29.16 -21.72 -2.96
N ILE A 112 -28.87 -22.69 -3.83
CA ILE A 112 -29.29 -22.66 -5.24
C ILE A 112 -30.09 -23.91 -5.55
N LYS A 113 -31.33 -23.74 -6.00
CA LYS A 113 -32.18 -24.81 -6.52
C LYS A 113 -32.29 -24.68 -8.04
N ILE A 114 -31.96 -25.75 -8.75
CA ILE A 114 -31.99 -25.82 -10.21
C ILE A 114 -32.96 -26.92 -10.63
N THR A 115 -33.96 -26.56 -11.42
CA THR A 115 -34.90 -27.53 -12.02
C THR A 115 -34.62 -27.62 -13.52
N ALA A 116 -34.54 -28.85 -14.03
CA ALA A 116 -34.39 -29.13 -15.44
C ALA A 116 -35.48 -30.07 -15.95
N GLU A 117 -36.03 -29.79 -17.13
CA GLU A 117 -37.10 -30.57 -17.75
C GLU A 117 -36.71 -32.04 -17.93
N GLY A 118 -37.46 -32.94 -17.29
CA GLY A 118 -37.23 -34.38 -17.36
C GLY A 118 -36.14 -34.91 -16.42
N TYR A 119 -35.60 -34.05 -15.53
CA TYR A 119 -34.61 -34.41 -14.54
C TYR A 119 -35.09 -34.14 -13.10
N GLN A 120 -34.44 -34.76 -12.13
CA GLN A 120 -34.62 -34.42 -10.72
C GLN A 120 -34.12 -33.00 -10.43
N ASP A 121 -34.63 -32.36 -9.38
CA ASP A 121 -34.15 -31.04 -8.95
C ASP A 121 -32.74 -31.18 -8.34
N LEU A 122 -31.89 -30.18 -8.57
CA LEU A 122 -30.55 -30.10 -7.97
C LEU A 122 -30.52 -28.99 -6.93
N ASN A 123 -30.13 -29.33 -5.70
CA ASN A 123 -29.94 -28.36 -4.62
C ASN A 123 -28.45 -28.21 -4.32
N LEU A 124 -27.96 -26.98 -4.28
CA LEU A 124 -26.57 -26.62 -4.03
C LEU A 124 -26.47 -25.68 -2.82
N GLU A 125 -25.34 -25.77 -2.12
CA GLU A 125 -24.89 -24.77 -1.16
C GLU A 125 -23.54 -24.20 -1.62
N VAL A 126 -23.43 -22.88 -1.69
CA VAL A 126 -22.23 -22.18 -2.16
C VAL A 126 -21.68 -21.29 -1.05
N THR A 127 -20.40 -21.46 -0.72
CA THR A 127 -19.67 -20.66 0.27
C THR A 127 -18.54 -19.87 -0.38
N LYS A 128 -18.18 -18.73 0.23
CA LYS A 128 -17.06 -17.87 -0.17
C LYS A 128 -16.02 -17.88 0.95
N ASP A 129 -14.80 -18.32 0.63
CA ASP A 129 -13.66 -18.22 1.52
C ASP A 129 -12.95 -16.87 1.30
N THR A 130 -13.02 -16.00 2.30
CA THR A 130 -12.39 -14.67 2.29
C THR A 130 -10.97 -14.65 2.84
N SER A 131 -10.43 -15.78 3.30
CA SER A 131 -9.11 -15.87 3.94
C SER A 131 -7.92 -15.79 2.95
N LYS A 132 -8.18 -15.84 1.63
CA LYS A 132 -7.15 -15.78 0.57
C LYS A 132 -7.69 -15.00 -0.65
N TYR A 133 -6.79 -14.30 -1.36
CA TYR A 133 -7.12 -13.61 -2.62
C TYR A 133 -6.33 -14.22 -3.80
N PRO A 134 -6.97 -14.54 -4.95
CA PRO A 134 -8.40 -14.39 -5.25
C PRO A 134 -9.28 -15.31 -4.38
N TYR A 135 -10.49 -14.85 -4.05
CA TYR A 135 -11.42 -15.59 -3.20
C TYR A 135 -11.76 -16.96 -3.79
N VAL A 136 -11.85 -17.97 -2.93
CA VAL A 136 -12.20 -19.34 -3.32
C VAL A 136 -13.68 -19.58 -3.07
N TYR A 137 -14.40 -20.04 -4.08
CA TYR A 137 -15.84 -20.33 -4.01
C TYR A 137 -16.07 -21.84 -4.12
N THR A 138 -16.81 -22.41 -3.17
CA THR A 138 -17.08 -23.85 -3.14
C THR A 138 -18.58 -24.11 -3.26
N ALA A 139 -19.00 -24.91 -4.24
CA ALA A 139 -20.39 -25.30 -4.45
C ALA A 139 -20.57 -26.81 -4.18
N THR A 140 -21.50 -27.17 -3.29
CA THR A 140 -21.70 -28.56 -2.85
C THR A 140 -23.12 -29.03 -3.14
N VAL A 141 -23.27 -30.20 -3.77
CA VAL A 141 -24.59 -30.84 -4.03
C VAL A 141 -25.15 -31.43 -2.75
N LYS A 142 -26.38 -31.04 -2.38
CA LYS A 142 -27.14 -31.70 -1.31
C LYS A 142 -27.91 -32.89 -1.88
N LYS A 143 -27.56 -34.11 -1.44
CA LYS A 143 -28.27 -35.34 -1.82
C LYS A 143 -29.56 -35.45 -1.02
N ASP A 144 -30.70 -35.51 -1.70
CA ASP A 144 -31.95 -35.96 -1.07
C ASP A 144 -31.87 -37.47 -0.80
N THR A 145 -31.71 -37.83 0.47
CA THR A 145 -31.90 -39.20 0.94
C THR A 145 -33.38 -39.50 1.01
N THR A 146 -33.96 -40.07 -0.06
CA THR A 146 -35.22 -40.81 0.06
C THR A 146 -35.34 -41.85 -1.05
N GLY A 147 -34.93 -43.07 -0.73
CA GLY A 147 -35.39 -44.28 -1.40
C GLY A 147 -36.04 -45.19 -0.38
N GLY A 148 -37.34 -45.46 -0.54
CA GLY A 148 -37.99 -46.61 0.10
C GLY A 148 -39.26 -46.30 0.91
N ASN A 149 -40.39 -46.45 0.23
CA ASN A 149 -41.72 -46.78 0.78
C ASN A 149 -42.26 -45.84 1.88
N THR A 150 -42.72 -44.66 1.48
CA THR A 150 -43.40 -43.73 2.38
C THR A 150 -44.90 -43.72 2.15
N GLU A 151 -45.63 -44.09 3.21
CA GLU A 151 -47.00 -43.66 3.45
C GLU A 151 -47.15 -42.18 3.08
N ALA A 152 -48.28 -41.82 2.47
CA ALA A 152 -48.53 -40.45 2.04
C ALA A 152 -48.27 -39.47 3.20
N THR A 153 -47.36 -38.52 2.97
CA THR A 153 -47.02 -37.46 3.91
C THR A 153 -47.74 -36.17 3.53
N TYR A 154 -48.02 -35.35 4.54
CA TYR A 154 -48.79 -34.12 4.47
C TYR A 154 -48.00 -32.99 5.13
N ILE A 155 -48.33 -31.74 4.77
CA ILE A 155 -47.71 -30.53 5.33
C ILE A 155 -48.68 -29.80 6.25
N ALA A 156 -48.15 -29.25 7.33
CA ALA A 156 -48.85 -28.34 8.23
C ALA A 156 -48.21 -26.95 8.10
N MET A 157 -48.96 -25.97 7.61
CA MET A 157 -48.45 -24.62 7.37
C MET A 157 -48.88 -23.70 8.53
N ALA A 158 -47.92 -23.13 9.25
CA ALA A 158 -48.20 -22.00 10.15
C ALA A 158 -48.46 -20.72 9.34
N LYS A 159 -49.64 -20.14 9.48
CA LYS A 159 -50.02 -18.89 8.84
C LYS A 159 -49.31 -17.72 9.53
N LYS A 160 -48.86 -16.74 8.75
CA LYS A 160 -48.39 -15.46 9.30
C LYS A 160 -49.56 -14.75 9.98
N VAL A 161 -49.35 -14.34 11.22
CA VAL A 161 -50.33 -13.74 12.12
C VAL A 161 -49.82 -12.40 12.64
N SER A 162 -50.74 -11.52 13.04
CA SER A 162 -50.42 -10.23 13.67
C SER A 162 -50.49 -10.40 15.19
N ASN A 163 -49.67 -9.67 15.95
CA ASN A 163 -49.69 -9.60 17.43
C ASN A 163 -49.32 -10.92 18.15
N GLY A 164 -48.50 -11.74 17.50
CA GLY A 164 -47.89 -12.94 18.09
C GLY A 164 -47.18 -13.77 17.04
N THR A 165 -46.73 -14.96 17.43
CA THR A 165 -46.07 -15.93 16.55
C THR A 165 -46.74 -17.29 16.71
N VAL A 166 -46.69 -18.08 15.64
CA VAL A 166 -47.15 -19.48 15.63
C VAL A 166 -46.01 -20.31 15.06
N ALA A 167 -45.54 -21.27 15.84
CA ALA A 167 -44.52 -22.24 15.45
C ALA A 167 -45.09 -23.65 15.55
N LEU A 168 -44.57 -24.55 14.72
CA LEU A 168 -44.90 -25.97 14.76
C LEU A 168 -43.64 -26.74 15.15
N ASP A 169 -43.77 -27.77 15.96
CA ASP A 169 -42.67 -28.70 16.24
C ASP A 169 -42.25 -29.50 15.00
N LYS A 170 -43.19 -29.69 14.07
CA LYS A 170 -43.01 -30.33 12.76
C LYS A 170 -44.07 -29.84 11.77
N ASP A 171 -43.64 -29.52 10.57
CA ASP A 171 -44.46 -28.87 9.53
C ASP A 171 -44.45 -29.62 8.17
N LYS A 172 -43.60 -30.63 8.04
CA LYS A 172 -43.43 -31.45 6.82
C LYS A 172 -43.23 -32.93 7.17
N ASP A 173 -43.38 -33.78 6.16
CA ASP A 173 -43.22 -35.25 6.27
C ASP A 173 -44.17 -35.92 7.28
N LEU A 174 -45.31 -35.29 7.56
CA LEU A 174 -46.29 -35.74 8.56
C LEU A 174 -47.20 -36.82 7.99
N LYS A 175 -47.43 -37.90 8.73
CA LYS A 175 -48.35 -38.98 8.35
C LYS A 175 -49.73 -38.76 8.94
N ALA A 176 -50.76 -39.30 8.29
CA ALA A 176 -52.11 -39.32 8.87
C ALA A 176 -52.07 -40.05 10.23
N GLY A 177 -52.50 -39.38 11.29
CA GLY A 177 -52.40 -39.88 12.67
C GLY A 177 -51.23 -39.30 13.49
N ASP A 178 -50.29 -38.58 12.88
CA ASP A 178 -49.21 -37.91 13.60
C ASP A 178 -49.75 -36.78 14.47
N THR A 179 -49.34 -36.72 15.73
CA THR A 179 -49.66 -35.58 16.62
C THR A 179 -48.68 -34.44 16.37
N VAL A 180 -49.15 -33.28 15.92
CA VAL A 180 -48.36 -32.06 15.73
C VAL A 180 -48.60 -31.11 16.89
N THR A 181 -47.53 -30.53 17.43
CA THR A 181 -47.56 -29.52 18.48
C THR A 181 -47.47 -28.12 17.86
N VAL A 182 -48.42 -27.27 18.24
CA VAL A 182 -48.47 -25.86 17.88
C VAL A 182 -48.05 -25.04 19.09
N THR A 183 -47.00 -24.24 18.95
CA THR A 183 -46.61 -23.23 19.93
C THR A 183 -47.08 -21.87 19.45
N ALA A 184 -48.07 -21.29 20.12
CA ALA A 184 -48.55 -19.94 19.86
C ALA A 184 -48.02 -19.01 20.96
N ILE A 185 -47.11 -18.09 20.61
CA ILE A 185 -46.53 -17.14 21.56
C ILE A 185 -47.14 -15.77 21.25
N PRO A 186 -48.00 -15.21 22.12
CA PRO A 186 -48.54 -13.88 21.91
C PRO A 186 -47.43 -12.82 21.94
N ALA A 187 -47.59 -11.75 21.17
CA ALA A 187 -46.73 -10.58 21.31
C ALA A 187 -46.98 -9.93 22.67
N GLU A 188 -46.01 -9.13 23.10
CA GLU A 188 -46.10 -8.35 24.32
C GLU A 188 -47.44 -7.59 24.40
N ASN A 189 -48.14 -7.67 25.55
CA ASN A 189 -49.48 -7.12 25.79
C ASN A 189 -50.67 -7.83 25.11
N TYR A 190 -50.48 -8.98 24.49
CA TYR A 190 -51.56 -9.80 23.91
C TYR A 190 -51.70 -11.15 24.61
N GLU A 191 -52.89 -11.73 24.56
CA GLU A 191 -53.17 -13.13 24.93
C GLU A 191 -53.80 -13.87 23.74
N ILE A 192 -53.65 -15.20 23.75
CA ILE A 192 -54.20 -16.06 22.70
C ILE A 192 -55.72 -16.02 22.78
N ASP A 193 -56.37 -15.61 21.69
CA ASP A 193 -57.82 -15.60 21.56
C ASP A 193 -58.31 -16.97 21.05
N ALA A 194 -57.72 -17.47 19.96
CA ALA A 194 -58.00 -18.80 19.44
C ALA A 194 -56.83 -19.38 18.63
N VAL A 195 -56.68 -20.70 18.64
CA VAL A 195 -55.85 -21.45 17.68
C VAL A 195 -56.77 -22.29 16.80
N THR A 196 -56.55 -22.22 15.49
CA THR A 196 -57.39 -22.86 14.47
C THR A 196 -56.53 -23.66 13.52
N VAL A 197 -56.96 -24.89 13.23
CA VAL A 197 -56.34 -25.78 12.24
C VAL A 197 -57.39 -26.14 11.21
N THR A 198 -57.08 -25.91 9.93
CA THR A 198 -58.02 -26.15 8.83
C THR A 198 -57.36 -26.95 7.71
N THR A 199 -58.07 -27.92 7.15
CA THR A 199 -57.62 -28.63 5.93
C THR A 199 -57.69 -27.73 4.69
N GLU A 200 -57.03 -28.10 3.60
CA GLU A 200 -57.14 -27.40 2.29
C GLU A 200 -58.59 -27.23 1.80
N ASN A 201 -59.51 -28.10 2.22
CA ASN A 201 -60.94 -28.02 1.94
C ASN A 201 -61.74 -27.13 2.93
N ASN A 202 -61.06 -26.34 3.76
CA ASN A 202 -61.64 -25.48 4.82
C ASN A 202 -62.46 -26.23 5.87
N LYS A 203 -62.17 -27.51 6.14
CA LYS A 203 -62.74 -28.22 7.29
C LYS A 203 -61.85 -28.02 8.51
N ASN A 204 -62.45 -27.68 9.65
CA ASN A 204 -61.76 -27.59 10.93
C ASN A 204 -61.24 -28.96 11.35
N VAL A 205 -60.01 -28.98 11.86
CA VAL A 205 -59.39 -30.10 12.56
C VAL A 205 -59.45 -29.80 14.05
N ASP A 206 -59.83 -30.78 14.87
CA ASP A 206 -59.91 -30.60 16.32
C ASP A 206 -58.52 -30.34 16.90
N VAL A 207 -58.42 -29.31 17.73
CA VAL A 207 -57.20 -28.90 18.41
C VAL A 207 -57.39 -29.08 19.91
N THR A 208 -56.44 -29.75 20.57
CA THR A 208 -56.45 -29.99 22.01
C THR A 208 -55.23 -29.34 22.67
N GLY A 209 -55.45 -28.55 23.71
CA GLY A 209 -54.39 -27.87 24.46
C GLY A 209 -54.88 -26.59 25.11
N SER A 210 -54.00 -25.93 25.86
CA SER A 210 -54.29 -24.69 26.58
C SER A 210 -52.99 -23.95 26.91
N GLY A 211 -53.04 -22.64 27.09
CA GLY A 211 -51.84 -21.82 27.26
C GLY A 211 -51.17 -21.57 25.91
N GLU A 212 -49.85 -21.68 25.85
CA GLU A 212 -49.06 -21.45 24.62
C GLU A 212 -48.88 -22.72 23.77
N THR A 213 -49.27 -23.89 24.28
CA THR A 213 -49.06 -25.19 23.62
C THR A 213 -50.39 -25.86 23.28
N TYR A 214 -50.58 -26.13 21.99
CA TYR A 214 -51.72 -26.86 21.44
C TYR A 214 -51.23 -28.07 20.65
N THR A 215 -52.11 -29.03 20.42
CA THR A 215 -51.82 -30.21 19.61
C THR A 215 -53.00 -30.54 18.71
N PHE A 216 -52.74 -31.10 17.54
CA PHE A 216 -53.77 -31.69 16.69
C PHE A 216 -53.24 -32.97 16.04
N THR A 217 -54.15 -33.88 15.69
CA THR A 217 -53.80 -35.08 14.94
C THR A 217 -53.89 -34.79 13.45
N MET A 218 -52.80 -35.05 12.73
CA MET A 218 -52.69 -34.79 11.30
C MET A 218 -53.72 -35.62 10.53
N PRO A 219 -54.65 -35.00 9.77
CA PRO A 219 -55.55 -35.73 8.90
C PRO A 219 -54.79 -36.27 7.67
N ALA A 220 -55.47 -37.07 6.85
CA ALA A 220 -54.93 -37.51 5.56
C ALA A 220 -54.99 -36.40 4.49
N GLU A 221 -54.72 -35.14 4.87
CA GLU A 221 -54.74 -33.94 4.03
C GLU A 221 -53.79 -32.88 4.63
N ASN A 222 -53.29 -31.95 3.81
CA ASN A 222 -52.52 -30.81 4.31
C ASN A 222 -53.39 -29.88 5.15
N VAL A 223 -52.78 -29.22 6.14
CA VAL A 223 -53.48 -28.30 7.04
C VAL A 223 -52.81 -26.94 7.13
N THR A 224 -53.59 -25.91 7.42
CA THR A 224 -53.13 -24.57 7.78
C THR A 224 -53.47 -24.30 9.25
N VAL A 225 -52.46 -23.93 10.02
CA VAL A 225 -52.53 -23.57 11.43
C VAL A 225 -52.47 -22.05 11.55
N SER A 226 -53.41 -21.44 12.25
CA SER A 226 -53.44 -20.00 12.50
C SER A 226 -53.83 -19.73 13.95
N ALA A 227 -53.30 -18.67 14.54
CA ALA A 227 -53.77 -18.14 15.81
C ALA A 227 -54.33 -16.73 15.66
N THR A 228 -55.32 -16.38 16.49
CA THR A 228 -55.73 -15.00 16.72
C THR A 228 -55.32 -14.59 18.12
N PHE A 229 -54.94 -13.33 18.27
CA PHE A 229 -54.52 -12.74 19.53
C PHE A 229 -55.39 -11.53 19.82
N LYS A 230 -55.75 -11.36 21.08
CA LYS A 230 -56.47 -10.19 21.58
C LYS A 230 -55.62 -9.51 22.65
N GLU A 231 -55.81 -8.22 22.86
CA GLU A 231 -55.09 -7.50 23.91
C GLU A 231 -55.36 -8.15 25.28
N LYS A 232 -54.32 -8.29 26.11
CA LYS A 232 -54.47 -8.70 27.50
C LYS A 232 -55.43 -7.73 28.18
N ALA A 233 -56.36 -8.27 28.97
CA ALA A 233 -57.13 -7.42 29.88
C ALA A 233 -56.16 -6.61 30.75
N PRO A 234 -56.48 -5.34 31.08
CA PRO A 234 -55.61 -4.53 31.93
C PRO A 234 -55.28 -5.32 33.19
N ALA A 235 -53.99 -5.38 33.53
CA ALA A 235 -53.51 -6.04 34.73
C ALA A 235 -54.28 -5.53 35.94
N GLN A 236 -54.51 -6.41 36.91
CA GLN A 236 -55.18 -6.08 38.17
C GLN A 236 -54.68 -4.73 38.72
N ASN A 237 -55.64 -3.90 39.11
CA ASN A 237 -55.44 -2.58 39.71
C ASN A 237 -54.29 -2.59 40.73
N GLY A 238 -53.09 -2.12 40.36
CA GLY A 238 -51.98 -1.93 41.30
C GLY A 238 -50.54 -2.29 40.86
N ALA A 239 -50.29 -2.96 39.73
CA ALA A 239 -48.91 -3.30 39.33
C ALA A 239 -48.65 -3.02 37.83
N ILE A 240 -47.44 -2.54 37.51
CA ILE A 240 -46.93 -2.41 36.13
C ILE A 240 -45.88 -3.50 35.91
N GLU A 241 -46.11 -4.37 34.95
CA GLU A 241 -45.12 -5.36 34.51
C GLU A 241 -44.11 -4.71 33.57
N LEU A 242 -42.84 -5.16 33.58
CA LEU A 242 -41.81 -4.60 32.70
C LEU A 242 -42.18 -4.73 31.21
N SER A 243 -42.92 -5.79 30.86
CA SER A 243 -43.46 -6.01 29.51
C SER A 243 -44.49 -4.95 29.06
N GLN A 244 -44.92 -4.08 29.95
CA GLN A 244 -45.78 -2.94 29.62
C GLN A 244 -44.97 -1.69 29.28
N VAL A 245 -43.64 -1.73 29.44
CA VAL A 245 -42.77 -0.57 29.27
C VAL A 245 -41.92 -0.74 28.02
N SER A 246 -42.11 0.13 27.04
CA SER A 246 -41.22 0.19 25.88
C SER A 246 -40.33 1.43 25.95
N ILE A 247 -39.08 1.27 25.56
CA ILE A 247 -38.12 2.38 25.42
C ILE A 247 -37.91 2.72 23.94
N GLY A 248 -37.90 4.01 23.64
CA GLY A 248 -37.53 4.55 22.35
C GLY A 248 -36.69 5.82 22.51
N THR A 249 -36.39 6.47 21.39
CA THR A 249 -35.75 7.78 21.36
C THR A 249 -36.64 8.82 20.71
N ASP A 250 -36.42 10.08 21.08
CA ASP A 250 -36.96 11.20 20.30
C ASP A 250 -36.34 11.25 18.89
N TYR A 251 -36.93 12.08 18.01
CA TYR A 251 -36.51 12.19 16.60
C TYR A 251 -35.02 12.49 16.39
N PHE A 252 -34.37 13.15 17.36
CA PHE A 252 -32.95 13.53 17.29
C PHE A 252 -32.02 12.59 18.09
N GLY A 253 -32.58 11.58 18.77
CA GLY A 253 -31.80 10.67 19.64
C GLY A 253 -31.16 11.37 20.82
N ASN A 254 -31.75 12.45 21.32
CA ASN A 254 -31.27 13.22 22.47
C ASN A 254 -31.89 12.75 23.78
N ASN A 255 -33.10 12.17 23.72
CA ASN A 255 -33.85 11.73 24.89
C ASN A 255 -34.30 10.29 24.74
N TRP A 256 -34.28 9.56 25.85
CA TRP A 256 -34.99 8.30 26.02
C TRP A 256 -36.45 8.59 26.37
N GLU A 257 -37.37 7.93 25.67
CA GLU A 257 -38.81 8.00 25.91
C GLU A 257 -39.31 6.62 26.36
N LEU A 258 -39.74 6.52 27.61
CA LEU A 258 -40.38 5.32 28.15
C LEU A 258 -41.90 5.49 28.02
N GLU A 259 -42.53 4.57 27.29
CA GLU A 259 -43.98 4.52 27.08
C GLU A 259 -44.58 3.34 27.86
N PHE A 260 -45.65 3.63 28.61
CA PHE A 260 -46.35 2.65 29.44
C PHE A 260 -47.66 2.22 28.78
N LYS A 261 -47.67 1.02 28.21
CA LYS A 261 -48.81 0.44 27.50
C LYS A 261 -49.80 -0.20 28.46
N ASN A 262 -51.09 -0.14 28.13
CA ASN A 262 -52.18 -0.68 28.95
C ASN A 262 -52.19 -0.13 30.40
N ALA A 263 -51.73 1.11 30.59
CA ALA A 263 -51.54 1.76 31.88
C ALA A 263 -51.89 3.25 31.81
N ASP A 264 -53.09 3.57 31.31
CA ASP A 264 -53.52 4.95 31.03
C ASP A 264 -53.42 5.85 32.27
N GLY A 265 -52.70 6.96 32.11
CA GLY A 265 -52.52 7.95 33.17
C GLY A 265 -51.53 7.53 34.27
N TYR A 266 -50.81 6.41 34.12
CA TYR A 266 -49.77 5.97 35.05
C TYR A 266 -48.71 7.06 35.27
N VAL A 267 -48.21 7.68 34.19
CA VAL A 267 -47.19 8.74 34.28
C VAL A 267 -47.66 9.90 35.15
N GLY A 268 -48.94 10.26 35.10
CA GLY A 268 -49.53 11.30 35.94
C GLY A 268 -49.62 10.94 37.44
N LYS A 269 -49.42 9.67 37.81
CA LYS A 269 -49.41 9.17 39.19
C LYS A 269 -48.00 9.02 39.77
N ILE A 270 -46.95 9.11 38.94
CA ILE A 270 -45.55 9.02 39.37
C ILE A 270 -45.23 10.15 40.36
N THR A 271 -44.75 9.76 41.54
CA THR A 271 -44.37 10.64 42.64
C THR A 271 -42.86 10.76 42.84
N ASP A 272 -42.10 9.73 42.48
CA ASP A 272 -40.64 9.71 42.65
C ASP A 272 -39.98 8.85 41.58
N VAL A 273 -38.78 9.24 41.15
CA VAL A 273 -37.95 8.51 40.20
C VAL A 273 -36.51 8.56 40.70
N LYS A 274 -35.91 7.39 40.88
CA LYS A 274 -34.52 7.23 41.29
C LYS A 274 -33.72 6.52 40.22
N VAL A 275 -32.52 7.01 39.96
CA VAL A 275 -31.53 6.30 39.12
C VAL A 275 -30.33 5.95 40.00
N ASN A 276 -29.98 4.66 40.03
CA ASN A 276 -28.94 4.10 40.90
C ASN A 276 -29.13 4.52 42.38
N GLY A 277 -30.37 4.52 42.85
CA GLY A 277 -30.76 4.93 44.20
C GLY A 277 -30.78 6.44 44.47
N THR A 278 -30.36 7.28 43.52
CA THR A 278 -30.37 8.74 43.64
C THR A 278 -31.65 9.32 43.04
N ALA A 279 -32.40 10.12 43.80
CA ALA A 279 -33.60 10.79 43.30
C ALA A 279 -33.27 11.81 42.22
N TRP A 280 -33.98 11.75 41.10
CA TRP A 280 -33.87 12.69 40.00
C TRP A 280 -34.97 13.75 40.08
N GLU A 281 -34.69 14.97 39.62
CA GLU A 281 -35.63 16.09 39.71
C GLU A 281 -36.65 16.07 38.56
N GLU A 282 -37.93 16.23 38.87
CA GLU A 282 -38.96 16.44 37.85
C GLU A 282 -38.82 17.83 37.20
N LYS A 283 -38.80 17.90 35.87
CA LYS A 283 -38.83 19.14 35.10
C LYS A 283 -40.09 19.24 34.25
N SER A 284 -40.59 20.47 34.10
CA SER A 284 -41.72 20.81 33.23
C SER A 284 -41.32 21.04 31.76
N TYR A 285 -40.02 21.07 31.48
CA TYR A 285 -39.43 21.26 30.15
C TYR A 285 -38.54 20.07 29.79
N ASN A 286 -38.13 19.98 28.52
CA ASN A 286 -37.31 18.87 28.05
C ASN A 286 -35.96 18.83 28.79
N VAL A 287 -35.54 17.63 29.18
CA VAL A 287 -34.27 17.38 29.86
C VAL A 287 -33.13 17.38 28.83
N SER A 288 -31.93 17.76 29.26
CA SER A 288 -30.74 17.87 28.40
C SER A 288 -29.46 17.30 29.03
N SER A 289 -29.58 16.72 30.22
CA SER A 289 -28.49 16.12 31.00
C SER A 289 -29.08 15.18 32.06
N GLY A 290 -28.22 14.42 32.74
CA GLY A 290 -28.62 13.57 33.85
C GLY A 290 -29.17 14.32 35.07
N GLY A 291 -29.72 13.55 36.01
CA GLY A 291 -30.24 14.07 37.28
C GLY A 291 -31.66 14.63 37.22
N ALA A 292 -32.31 14.58 36.06
CA ALA A 292 -33.66 15.08 35.86
C ALA A 292 -34.48 14.21 34.90
N TYR A 293 -35.80 14.23 35.06
CA TYR A 293 -36.76 13.58 34.16
C TYR A 293 -37.94 14.51 33.86
N LYS A 294 -38.66 14.23 32.77
CA LYS A 294 -39.91 14.93 32.42
C LYS A 294 -41.06 13.93 32.32
N LYS A 295 -42.20 14.30 32.89
CA LYS A 295 -43.48 13.62 32.67
C LYS A 295 -44.19 14.24 31.47
N ASP A 296 -44.47 13.43 30.46
CA ASP A 296 -45.40 13.76 29.38
C ASP A 296 -46.69 12.98 29.64
N THR A 297 -47.57 13.60 30.42
CA THR A 297 -48.83 12.98 30.85
C THR A 297 -49.82 12.81 29.71
N ASP A 298 -49.71 13.62 28.66
CA ASP A 298 -50.65 13.59 27.53
C ASP A 298 -50.42 12.36 26.64
N ASN A 299 -49.16 11.94 26.52
CA ASN A 299 -48.76 10.75 25.76
C ASN A 299 -48.42 9.54 26.64
N ASN A 300 -48.60 9.64 27.97
CA ASN A 300 -48.22 8.64 28.96
C ASN A 300 -46.74 8.21 28.85
N LYS A 301 -45.84 9.18 28.69
CA LYS A 301 -44.39 8.97 28.54
C LYS A 301 -43.57 9.57 29.68
N LEU A 302 -42.51 8.86 30.07
CA LEU A 302 -41.47 9.35 30.98
C LEU A 302 -40.18 9.57 30.18
N ILE A 303 -39.60 10.77 30.29
CA ILE A 303 -38.52 11.21 29.40
C ILE A 303 -37.24 11.45 30.22
N PHE A 304 -36.14 10.85 29.77
CA PHE A 304 -34.79 11.01 30.33
C PHE A 304 -33.84 11.51 29.25
N ALA A 305 -32.77 12.21 29.65
CA ALA A 305 -31.72 12.57 28.71
C ALA A 305 -30.93 11.31 28.30
N ALA A 306 -30.75 11.11 26.99
CA ALA A 306 -29.87 10.09 26.42
C ALA A 306 -28.47 10.64 26.12
N LYS A 307 -28.38 11.96 25.91
CA LYS A 307 -27.13 12.70 25.71
C LYS A 307 -26.99 13.78 26.76
N ASP A 308 -25.75 14.10 27.10
CA ASP A 308 -25.42 15.18 28.00
C ASP A 308 -24.94 16.41 27.23
N PHE A 309 -25.72 17.50 27.30
CA PHE A 309 -25.38 18.79 26.71
C PHE A 309 -24.90 19.81 27.75
N GLY A 310 -24.80 19.41 29.03
CA GLY A 310 -24.28 20.25 30.09
C GLY A 310 -22.76 20.41 29.97
N ALA A 311 -22.27 21.65 29.97
CA ALA A 311 -20.84 21.93 29.85
C ALA A 311 -19.99 21.36 31.02
N ASN A 312 -20.60 21.03 32.15
CA ASN A 312 -19.99 20.46 33.37
C ASN A 312 -21.04 19.64 34.16
N SER A 313 -21.66 18.64 33.53
CA SER A 313 -22.70 17.86 34.22
C SER A 313 -22.07 16.93 35.28
N GLU A 314 -22.38 17.16 36.56
CA GLU A 314 -21.92 16.28 37.67
C GLU A 314 -22.62 14.91 37.64
N ILE A 315 -23.80 14.83 37.02
CA ILE A 315 -24.60 13.61 36.90
C ILE A 315 -24.76 13.29 35.41
N PRO A 316 -24.21 12.15 34.93
CA PRO A 316 -24.30 11.78 33.52
C PRO A 316 -25.74 11.46 33.11
N ALA A 317 -26.03 11.66 31.82
CA ALA A 317 -27.25 11.17 31.19
C ALA A 317 -27.47 9.67 31.42
N LEU A 318 -28.71 9.22 31.30
CA LEU A 318 -29.08 7.82 31.56
C LEU A 318 -28.38 6.91 30.56
N LYS A 319 -27.63 5.92 31.06
CA LYS A 319 -26.70 5.09 30.28
C LYS A 319 -26.85 3.60 30.57
N SER A 320 -26.19 2.78 29.76
CA SER A 320 -26.21 1.32 29.93
C SER A 320 -25.75 0.93 31.35
N GLY A 321 -26.47 0.00 31.96
CA GLY A 321 -26.23 -0.47 33.33
C GLY A 321 -26.94 0.33 34.43
N ASP A 322 -27.52 1.49 34.13
CA ASP A 322 -28.26 2.28 35.12
C ASP A 322 -29.57 1.58 35.52
N VAL A 323 -29.84 1.57 36.82
CA VAL A 323 -31.06 1.02 37.41
C VAL A 323 -32.03 2.17 37.72
N VAL A 324 -33.24 2.11 37.16
CA VAL A 324 -34.31 3.08 37.36
C VAL A 324 -35.38 2.48 38.26
N ALA A 325 -35.75 3.19 39.32
CA ALA A 325 -36.85 2.86 40.22
C ALA A 325 -37.91 3.96 40.19
N ILE A 326 -39.18 3.59 39.96
CA ILE A 326 -40.32 4.50 39.81
C ILE A 326 -41.36 4.17 40.88
N SER A 327 -41.73 5.18 41.68
CA SER A 327 -42.84 5.09 42.63
C SER A 327 -44.02 5.90 42.13
N ALA A 328 -45.22 5.29 42.14
CA ALA A 328 -46.44 5.93 41.68
C ALA A 328 -47.63 5.67 42.63
N ASN A 329 -48.47 6.68 42.83
CA ASN A 329 -49.62 6.58 43.72
C ASN A 329 -50.63 5.53 43.24
N GLY A 330 -50.86 4.50 44.05
CA GLY A 330 -51.78 3.40 43.75
C GLY A 330 -51.17 2.28 42.92
N TYR A 331 -49.84 2.25 42.79
CA TYR A 331 -49.08 1.20 42.12
C TYR A 331 -47.93 0.70 43.01
N ASP A 332 -47.53 -0.56 42.81
CA ASP A 332 -46.27 -1.11 43.32
C ASP A 332 -45.07 -0.41 42.66
N ASP A 333 -43.93 -0.36 43.35
CA ASP A 333 -42.70 0.24 42.82
C ASP A 333 -42.18 -0.59 41.64
N LEU A 334 -41.91 0.09 40.52
CA LEU A 334 -41.35 -0.52 39.31
C LEU A 334 -39.84 -0.28 39.27
N THR A 335 -39.05 -1.35 39.14
CA THR A 335 -37.58 -1.26 39.03
C THR A 335 -37.10 -2.04 37.80
N PHE A 336 -36.20 -1.45 37.03
CA PHE A 336 -35.57 -2.07 35.86
C PHE A 336 -34.21 -1.46 35.57
N LYS A 337 -33.43 -2.12 34.72
CA LYS A 337 -32.11 -1.70 34.27
C LYS A 337 -32.15 -1.37 32.78
N LEU A 338 -31.53 -0.25 32.40
CA LEU A 338 -31.28 0.09 31.01
C LEU A 338 -30.07 -0.71 30.49
N VAL A 339 -30.21 -1.36 29.35
CA VAL A 339 -29.11 -2.02 28.65
C VAL A 339 -29.05 -1.52 27.21
N ILE A 340 -27.88 -1.03 26.81
CA ILE A 340 -27.59 -0.65 25.42
C ILE A 340 -26.66 -1.69 24.83
N ASP A 341 -27.12 -2.37 23.78
CA ASP A 341 -26.35 -3.43 23.12
C ASP A 341 -25.16 -2.88 22.31
N THR A 342 -24.38 -3.80 21.73
CA THR A 342 -23.18 -3.44 20.92
C THR A 342 -23.50 -2.69 19.63
N ASN A 343 -24.77 -2.64 19.22
CA ASN A 343 -25.25 -1.87 18.07
C ASN A 343 -25.89 -0.55 18.47
N GLY A 344 -25.93 -0.22 19.78
CA GLY A 344 -26.56 0.99 20.30
C GLY A 344 -28.06 0.87 20.53
N ASN A 345 -28.65 -0.33 20.46
CA ASN A 345 -30.08 -0.51 20.73
C ASN A 345 -30.33 -0.57 22.23
N ALA A 346 -31.26 0.26 22.69
CA ALA A 346 -31.70 0.27 24.09
C ALA A 346 -32.77 -0.79 24.36
N SER A 347 -32.67 -1.43 25.52
CA SER A 347 -33.64 -2.38 26.06
C SER A 347 -33.75 -2.20 27.57
N LEU A 348 -34.90 -2.60 28.12
CA LEU A 348 -35.12 -2.60 29.57
C LEU A 348 -35.15 -4.06 30.04
N VAL A 349 -34.38 -4.36 31.07
CA VAL A 349 -34.29 -5.71 31.66
C VAL A 349 -34.49 -5.64 33.17
N GLU A 350 -34.76 -6.78 33.80
CA GLU A 350 -34.77 -6.86 35.26
C GLU A 350 -33.37 -6.50 35.83
N ASP A 351 -33.35 -5.85 36.99
CA ASP A 351 -32.09 -5.57 37.68
C ASP A 351 -31.51 -6.85 38.28
N ASP A 352 -30.33 -7.25 37.77
CA ASP A 352 -29.56 -8.41 38.23
C ASP A 352 -28.40 -8.03 39.18
N GLY A 353 -28.26 -6.74 39.50
CA GLY A 353 -27.19 -6.20 40.34
C GLY A 353 -25.79 -6.19 39.71
N LYS A 354 -25.64 -6.47 38.40
CA LYS A 354 -24.34 -6.57 37.71
C LYS A 354 -23.93 -5.34 36.89
N GLY A 355 -24.80 -4.33 36.83
CA GLY A 355 -24.58 -3.12 36.02
C GLY A 355 -24.60 -3.41 34.51
N ASP A 356 -23.79 -2.69 33.74
CA ASP A 356 -23.68 -2.88 32.28
C ASP A 356 -23.20 -4.31 31.97
N PRO A 357 -23.93 -5.10 31.15
CA PRO A 357 -23.50 -6.44 30.77
C PRO A 357 -22.29 -6.45 29.81
N TYR A 358 -21.92 -5.32 29.21
CA TYR A 358 -20.80 -5.22 28.28
C TYR A 358 -19.54 -4.61 28.92
N GLU A 359 -18.39 -4.96 28.37
CA GLU A 359 -17.08 -4.42 28.74
C GLU A 359 -16.32 -3.94 27.50
N LEU A 360 -15.65 -2.80 27.65
CA LEU A 360 -14.79 -2.21 26.63
C LEU A 360 -13.41 -2.83 26.73
N HIS A 361 -12.84 -3.20 25.58
CA HIS A 361 -11.45 -3.60 25.41
C HIS A 361 -10.79 -2.63 24.43
N VAL A 362 -9.52 -2.34 24.65
CA VAL A 362 -8.74 -1.38 23.83
C VAL A 362 -7.40 -1.99 23.50
N LYS A 363 -6.91 -1.78 22.29
CA LYS A 363 -5.54 -2.10 21.88
C LYS A 363 -4.97 -1.03 20.97
N ILE A 364 -3.65 -1.01 20.87
CA ILE A 364 -2.90 -0.21 19.90
C ILE A 364 -2.01 -1.12 19.07
N GLU A 365 -1.93 -0.88 17.78
CA GLU A 365 -1.11 -1.66 16.83
C GLU A 365 -0.39 -0.71 15.88
N GLY A 366 0.87 -1.03 15.55
CA GLY A 366 1.78 -0.22 14.75
C GLY A 366 3.11 0.02 15.47
N GLU A 367 3.90 0.96 14.98
CA GLU A 367 5.21 1.30 15.53
C GLU A 367 5.42 2.82 15.54
N PHE A 368 6.21 3.29 16.51
CA PHE A 368 6.66 4.69 16.58
C PHE A 368 8.06 4.79 15.99
N GLU A 369 8.32 5.84 15.22
CA GLU A 369 9.69 6.14 14.78
C GLU A 369 10.58 6.44 16.00
N ALA A 370 11.84 6.00 15.97
CA ALA A 370 12.77 6.37 17.01
C ALA A 370 13.17 7.85 16.92
N ALA A 371 13.40 8.47 18.07
CA ALA A 371 13.79 9.88 18.15
C ALA A 371 15.23 10.05 18.65
N ILE A 372 15.79 11.24 18.46
CA ILE A 372 17.11 11.61 19.02
C ILE A 372 16.91 12.77 20.01
N VAL A 373 17.63 12.75 21.13
CA VAL A 373 17.60 13.83 22.14
C VAL A 373 17.81 15.19 21.47
N GLY A 374 16.91 16.13 21.77
CA GLY A 374 16.94 17.49 21.24
C GLY A 374 16.37 17.66 19.84
N GLN A 375 15.94 16.58 19.17
CA GLN A 375 15.35 16.63 17.82
C GLN A 375 14.21 17.64 17.76
N LYS A 376 14.28 18.52 16.77
CA LYS A 376 13.25 19.51 16.46
C LYS A 376 12.33 18.97 15.38
N ASP A 377 11.10 19.47 15.38
CA ASP A 377 10.07 19.11 14.41
C ASP A 377 9.84 17.60 14.30
N TYR A 378 9.99 16.86 15.42
CA TYR A 378 9.63 15.43 15.47
C TYR A 378 8.15 15.22 15.12
N ASP A 379 7.30 16.21 15.42
CA ASP A 379 5.89 16.28 15.03
C ASP A 379 5.62 17.06 13.75
N GLY A 380 6.67 17.33 12.97
CA GLY A 380 6.57 18.07 11.72
C GLY A 380 5.64 17.39 10.73
N VAL A 381 4.63 18.13 10.28
CA VAL A 381 3.85 17.77 9.09
C VAL A 381 4.69 18.15 7.87
N SER A 382 5.16 17.18 7.07
CA SER A 382 5.85 17.51 5.82
C SER A 382 4.87 18.21 4.88
N SER A 383 5.04 19.52 4.72
CA SER A 383 4.05 20.46 4.19
C SER A 383 4.08 20.63 2.66
N ALA A 384 4.67 19.67 1.93
CA ALA A 384 4.92 19.83 0.50
C ALA A 384 3.80 19.32 -0.44
N SER A 385 2.66 18.86 0.06
CA SER A 385 1.53 18.43 -0.79
C SER A 385 0.36 19.40 -0.68
N VAL A 386 0.24 20.29 -1.66
CA VAL A 386 -0.92 21.16 -1.87
C VAL A 386 -2.19 20.33 -2.11
N GLY A 387 -2.92 20.03 -1.03
CA GLY A 387 -4.28 19.47 -1.11
C GLY A 387 -4.49 18.21 -0.26
N GLY A 388 -4.44 18.36 1.06
CA GLY A 388 -4.79 17.32 2.02
C GLY A 388 -4.02 17.52 3.30
N SER A 389 -4.71 17.55 4.44
CA SER A 389 -4.11 17.50 5.77
C SER A 389 -3.26 16.24 5.90
N SER A 390 -1.95 16.31 5.63
CA SER A 390 -1.04 15.23 6.02
C SER A 390 -0.98 15.22 7.53
N SER A 391 -1.38 14.10 8.14
CA SER A 391 -1.11 13.81 9.54
C SER A 391 0.40 13.71 9.73
N ASN A 392 0.85 14.05 10.93
CA ASN A 392 2.20 13.74 11.40
C ASN A 392 2.48 12.24 11.15
N LYS A 393 3.54 11.91 10.42
CA LYS A 393 3.89 10.55 9.98
C LYS A 393 4.86 9.82 10.93
N ASN A 394 5.20 10.39 12.08
CA ASN A 394 6.16 9.79 13.02
C ASN A 394 5.69 8.50 13.74
N SER A 395 4.58 7.94 13.28
CA SER A 395 3.91 6.79 13.84
C SER A 395 2.99 6.17 12.79
N ALA A 396 2.97 4.85 12.74
CA ALA A 396 1.95 4.07 12.02
C ALA A 396 0.90 3.49 12.98
N VAL A 397 0.83 4.00 14.22
CA VAL A 397 -0.01 3.41 15.28
C VAL A 397 -1.47 3.83 15.16
N LYS A 398 -2.34 2.82 15.22
CA LYS A 398 -3.80 2.97 15.28
C LYS A 398 -4.36 2.49 16.61
N VAL A 399 -5.43 3.15 17.08
CA VAL A 399 -6.17 2.78 18.28
C VAL A 399 -7.45 2.00 17.92
N TYR A 400 -7.62 0.83 18.53
CA TYR A 400 -8.76 -0.05 18.31
C TYR A 400 -9.55 -0.28 19.60
N GLY A 401 -10.84 -0.55 19.45
CA GLY A 401 -11.75 -0.88 20.53
C GLY A 401 -12.64 -2.05 20.17
N ALA A 402 -13.03 -2.82 21.18
CA ALA A 402 -14.01 -3.89 21.06
C ALA A 402 -14.96 -3.84 22.24
N LEU A 403 -16.24 -4.12 21.98
CA LEU A 403 -17.28 -4.14 22.99
C LEU A 403 -17.90 -5.54 23.03
N VAL A 404 -17.68 -6.26 24.12
CA VAL A 404 -18.11 -7.66 24.28
C VAL A 404 -18.88 -7.84 25.59
N GLU A 405 -19.68 -8.89 25.68
CA GLU A 405 -20.32 -9.26 26.96
C GLU A 405 -19.25 -9.66 27.98
N LYS A 406 -19.44 -9.24 29.23
CA LYS A 406 -18.54 -9.55 30.33
C LYS A 406 -18.26 -11.06 30.44
N GLY A 407 -16.98 -11.42 30.48
CA GLY A 407 -16.53 -12.81 30.60
C GLY A 407 -16.48 -13.58 29.29
N LYS A 408 -16.65 -12.92 28.13
CA LYS A 408 -16.35 -13.49 26.81
C LYS A 408 -14.99 -13.00 26.29
N ASP A 409 -14.29 -13.87 25.57
CA ASP A 409 -13.07 -13.51 24.86
C ASP A 409 -13.38 -12.58 23.68
N VAL A 410 -12.44 -11.66 23.38
CA VAL A 410 -12.54 -10.75 22.23
C VAL A 410 -12.06 -11.46 20.96
N ALA A 411 -12.93 -11.60 19.96
CA ALA A 411 -12.52 -12.15 18.66
C ALA A 411 -11.98 -11.04 17.73
N ASP A 412 -11.16 -11.41 16.75
CA ASP A 412 -10.56 -10.45 15.80
C ASP A 412 -11.59 -9.55 15.10
N LYS A 413 -12.77 -10.10 14.79
CA LYS A 413 -13.89 -9.40 14.16
C LYS A 413 -14.60 -8.38 15.06
N ASP A 414 -14.34 -8.42 16.37
CA ASP A 414 -14.99 -7.54 17.35
C ASP A 414 -14.23 -6.22 17.49
N TRP A 415 -12.97 -6.17 17.01
CA TRP A 415 -12.16 -4.95 16.96
C TRP A 415 -12.60 -4.05 15.82
N GLU A 416 -12.77 -2.77 16.13
CA GLU A 416 -12.92 -1.68 15.16
C GLU A 416 -11.90 -0.58 15.47
N GLU A 417 -11.45 0.13 14.44
CA GLU A 417 -10.71 1.39 14.62
C GLU A 417 -11.62 2.37 15.36
N LEU A 418 -11.11 3.00 16.42
CA LEU A 418 -11.86 3.98 17.20
C LEU A 418 -11.82 5.37 16.54
N ASP A 419 -12.37 5.46 15.34
CA ASP A 419 -12.42 6.68 14.53
C ASP A 419 -13.77 7.38 14.72
N ASN A 420 -14.06 8.42 13.91
CA ASN A 420 -15.35 9.10 13.99
C ASN A 420 -16.55 8.24 13.52
N MET A 421 -16.29 7.17 12.75
CA MET A 421 -17.28 6.25 12.21
C MET A 421 -17.53 5.03 13.11
N ALA A 422 -16.64 4.76 14.07
CA ALA A 422 -16.75 3.67 15.05
C ALA A 422 -18.11 3.60 15.74
N LYS A 423 -18.58 2.39 16.04
CA LYS A 423 -19.83 2.19 16.80
C LYS A 423 -19.64 2.61 18.25
N ILE A 424 -18.47 2.33 18.82
CA ILE A 424 -18.08 2.77 20.15
C ILE A 424 -17.83 4.28 20.14
N LYS A 425 -18.79 5.04 20.70
CA LYS A 425 -18.67 6.50 20.77
C LYS A 425 -17.85 6.92 21.98
N LEU A 426 -16.75 7.64 21.73
CA LEU A 426 -15.79 8.02 22.77
C LEU A 426 -16.20 9.26 23.57
N ASN A 427 -15.83 9.28 24.85
CA ASN A 427 -15.74 10.49 25.65
C ASN A 427 -14.33 11.08 25.50
N GLY A 428 -14.13 11.91 24.48
CA GLY A 428 -12.80 12.43 24.11
C GLY A 428 -12.07 13.16 25.25
N SER A 429 -12.80 13.80 26.17
CA SER A 429 -12.21 14.48 27.34
C SER A 429 -11.61 13.55 28.40
N LYS A 430 -11.94 12.26 28.32
CA LYS A 430 -11.49 11.19 29.22
C LYS A 430 -10.53 10.22 28.54
N CYS A 431 -10.22 10.45 27.26
CA CYS A 431 -9.19 9.71 26.55
C CYS A 431 -7.83 10.35 26.80
N SER A 432 -6.81 9.55 27.11
CA SER A 432 -5.46 10.04 27.38
C SER A 432 -4.40 9.07 26.86
N VAL A 433 -3.22 9.61 26.56
CA VAL A 433 -2.04 8.83 26.19
C VAL A 433 -1.05 8.88 27.34
N SER A 434 -0.48 7.73 27.69
CA SER A 434 0.57 7.61 28.69
C SER A 434 1.88 7.22 28.01
N ILE A 435 2.97 7.88 28.38
CA ILE A 435 4.34 7.56 27.98
C ILE A 435 5.12 7.40 29.26
N VAL A 436 5.64 6.20 29.52
CA VAL A 436 6.37 5.88 30.76
C VAL A 436 7.72 5.26 30.45
N PRO A 437 8.76 5.51 31.28
CA PRO A 437 10.05 4.84 31.13
C PRO A 437 9.92 3.32 31.22
N ASP A 438 10.56 2.61 30.29
CA ASP A 438 10.73 1.16 30.34
C ASP A 438 11.90 0.81 31.27
N THR A 439 11.58 0.67 32.56
CA THR A 439 12.56 0.34 33.60
C THR A 439 13.11 -1.08 33.48
N GLU A 440 12.39 -2.00 32.83
CA GLU A 440 12.88 -3.36 32.57
C GLU A 440 13.99 -3.35 31.52
N LYS A 441 13.93 -2.42 30.56
CA LYS A 441 15.01 -2.14 29.59
C LYS A 441 16.07 -1.15 30.08
N GLY A 442 16.10 -0.87 31.39
CA GLY A 442 17.15 -0.08 32.03
C GLY A 442 17.00 1.44 31.94
N THR A 443 15.85 1.94 31.50
CA THR A 443 15.54 3.39 31.53
C THR A 443 15.19 3.81 32.95
N SER A 444 15.71 4.95 33.43
CA SER A 444 15.45 5.40 34.79
C SER A 444 13.98 5.76 34.99
N ALA A 445 13.41 5.47 36.17
CA ALA A 445 12.00 5.74 36.45
C ALA A 445 11.67 7.26 36.49
N ASP A 446 12.68 8.08 36.69
CA ASP A 446 12.68 9.55 36.71
C ASP A 446 13.06 10.18 35.35
N SER A 447 13.30 9.37 34.31
CA SER A 447 13.53 9.85 32.95
C SER A 447 12.26 10.47 32.37
N ASP A 448 12.42 11.64 31.74
CA ASP A 448 11.38 12.39 31.06
C ASP A 448 11.62 12.32 29.54
N SER A 449 10.70 11.68 28.82
CA SER A 449 10.81 11.58 27.37
C SER A 449 10.82 12.94 26.68
N GLY A 450 10.22 13.98 27.29
CA GLY A 450 9.96 15.27 26.63
C GLY A 450 8.85 15.20 25.57
N MET A 451 8.22 14.03 25.41
CA MET A 451 7.18 13.76 24.42
C MET A 451 5.80 13.70 25.08
N GLN A 452 4.79 14.05 24.29
CA GLN A 452 3.37 13.93 24.61
C GLN A 452 2.69 13.11 23.52
N GLY A 453 1.82 12.18 23.92
CA GLY A 453 1.02 11.44 22.97
C GLY A 453 -0.19 12.24 22.48
N VAL A 454 -0.45 12.17 21.19
CA VAL A 454 -1.57 12.83 20.50
C VAL A 454 -2.43 11.77 19.85
N TYR A 455 -3.59 11.50 20.46
CA TYR A 455 -4.59 10.58 19.92
C TYR A 455 -5.65 11.36 19.14
N MET A 456 -5.76 11.10 17.84
CA MET A 456 -6.76 11.69 16.96
C MET A 456 -8.00 10.79 16.88
N THR A 457 -9.03 11.10 17.67
CA THR A 457 -10.30 10.36 17.70
C THR A 457 -11.10 10.39 16.39
N ILE A 458 -10.69 11.21 15.42
CA ILE A 458 -11.34 11.29 14.11
C ILE A 458 -10.84 10.20 13.16
N SER A 459 -9.56 9.84 13.23
CA SER A 459 -8.88 8.91 12.30
C SER A 459 -8.26 7.68 12.98
N SER A 460 -8.38 7.59 14.30
CA SER A 460 -7.69 6.61 15.16
C SER A 460 -6.18 6.71 15.21
N ASP A 461 -5.57 7.73 14.59
CA ASP A 461 -4.11 7.89 14.57
C ASP A 461 -3.59 8.23 15.98
N LEU A 462 -2.53 7.54 16.39
CA LEU A 462 -1.78 7.85 17.60
C LEU A 462 -0.37 8.31 17.20
N THR A 463 -0.05 9.57 17.47
CA THR A 463 1.24 10.19 17.14
C THR A 463 1.91 10.73 18.41
N LEU A 464 3.19 11.08 18.35
CA LEU A 464 3.88 11.75 19.46
C LEU A 464 4.28 13.17 19.05
N SER A 465 4.24 14.10 20.00
CA SER A 465 4.62 15.50 19.81
C SER A 465 5.52 15.99 20.93
N GLY A 466 6.41 16.94 20.63
CA GLY A 466 7.34 17.48 21.62
C GLY A 466 8.80 17.45 21.14
N THR A 467 9.72 17.75 22.05
CA THR A 467 11.16 17.65 21.82
C THR A 467 11.69 16.52 22.70
N PRO A 468 12.27 15.45 22.12
CA PRO A 468 12.84 14.36 22.89
C PRO A 468 13.90 14.89 23.87
N LYS A 469 13.86 14.44 25.12
CA LYS A 469 14.66 15.04 26.21
C LYS A 469 15.65 14.07 26.82
N ASP A 470 15.19 13.02 27.49
CA ASP A 470 16.07 12.02 28.09
C ASP A 470 16.12 10.76 27.19
N SER A 471 17.33 10.29 26.86
CA SER A 471 17.51 9.06 26.08
C SER A 471 17.06 7.83 26.87
N GLY A 472 16.42 6.87 26.21
CA GLY A 472 15.92 5.66 26.84
C GLY A 472 14.86 4.93 26.02
N SER A 473 14.39 3.80 26.56
CA SER A 473 13.20 3.11 26.07
C SER A 473 11.99 3.56 26.87
N TYR A 474 10.89 3.79 26.17
CA TYR A 474 9.61 4.21 26.74
C TYR A 474 8.50 3.28 26.26
N LEU A 475 7.44 3.16 27.05
CA LEU A 475 6.23 2.42 26.73
C LEU A 475 5.09 3.40 26.57
N VAL A 476 4.42 3.34 25.42
CA VAL A 476 3.26 4.16 25.09
C VAL A 476 2.00 3.32 25.21
N SER A 477 0.96 3.84 25.86
CA SER A 477 -0.37 3.23 25.95
C SER A 477 -1.46 4.30 25.91
N VAL A 478 -2.70 3.89 25.63
CA VAL A 478 -3.87 4.78 25.66
C VAL A 478 -4.88 4.30 26.68
N SER A 479 -5.49 5.24 27.38
CA SER A 479 -6.64 5.03 28.25
C SER A 479 -7.85 5.63 27.56
N ILE A 480 -8.90 4.85 27.39
CA ILE A 480 -10.13 5.25 26.69
C ILE A 480 -11.32 5.12 27.64
N GLU A 481 -12.24 6.08 27.55
CA GLU A 481 -13.58 5.99 28.12
C GLU A 481 -14.60 6.28 27.02
N ASP A 482 -15.65 5.48 26.94
CA ASP A 482 -16.75 5.70 26.00
C ASP A 482 -17.90 6.52 26.60
N GLN A 483 -18.90 6.88 25.79
CA GLN A 483 -20.05 7.67 26.22
C GLN A 483 -20.97 6.94 27.21
N GLN A 484 -20.80 5.63 27.40
CA GLN A 484 -21.49 4.84 28.43
C GLN A 484 -20.68 4.83 29.75
N GLY A 485 -19.49 5.44 29.77
CA GLY A 485 -18.58 5.46 30.92
C GLY A 485 -17.89 4.13 31.16
N ARG A 486 -17.75 3.29 30.13
CA ARG A 486 -16.89 2.10 30.17
C ARG A 486 -15.46 2.55 29.87
N SER A 487 -14.49 2.07 30.64
CA SER A 487 -13.09 2.45 30.49
C SER A 487 -12.17 1.24 30.32
N ALA A 488 -11.12 1.40 29.53
CA ALA A 488 -10.08 0.41 29.33
C ALA A 488 -8.73 1.04 28.99
N VAL A 489 -7.65 0.33 29.28
CA VAL A 489 -6.27 0.71 28.95
C VAL A 489 -5.74 -0.29 27.93
N SER A 490 -5.05 0.20 26.92
CA SER A 490 -4.47 -0.63 25.87
C SER A 490 -3.27 -1.47 26.34
N ASN A 491 -2.82 -2.39 25.48
CA ASN A 491 -1.44 -2.85 25.50
C ASN A 491 -0.45 -1.67 25.34
N THR A 492 0.83 -1.94 25.57
CA THR A 492 1.92 -0.98 25.36
C THR A 492 2.64 -1.23 24.03
N LEU A 493 3.13 -0.15 23.42
CA LEU A 493 4.08 -0.20 22.29
C LEU A 493 5.38 0.52 22.68
N PRO A 494 6.55 0.02 22.22
CA PRO A 494 7.83 0.64 22.54
C PRO A 494 8.04 1.93 21.74
N PHE A 495 8.74 2.89 22.35
CA PHE A 495 9.25 4.09 21.72
C PHE A 495 10.67 4.34 22.22
N ARG A 496 11.63 4.55 21.31
CA ARG A 496 13.05 4.69 21.65
C ARG A 496 13.52 6.13 21.42
N ILE A 497 14.19 6.70 22.42
CA ILE A 497 14.94 7.95 22.29
C ILE A 497 16.44 7.63 22.39
N TYR A 498 17.17 7.89 21.32
CA TYR A 498 18.61 7.79 21.24
C TYR A 498 19.29 9.07 21.74
N SER A 499 20.49 8.93 22.30
CA SER A 499 21.25 10.05 22.84
C SER A 499 21.85 10.97 21.77
N GLY A 500 22.04 10.46 20.55
CA GLY A 500 22.80 11.12 19.47
C GLY A 500 24.31 10.83 19.54
N GLU A 501 24.74 10.08 20.54
CA GLU A 501 26.13 9.71 20.81
C GLU A 501 26.44 8.25 20.44
N GLU A 502 25.44 7.52 19.94
CA GLU A 502 25.58 6.15 19.47
C GLU A 502 26.62 6.05 18.35
N THR A 503 27.43 5.00 18.41
CA THR A 503 28.43 4.73 17.37
C THR A 503 27.92 3.74 16.35
N LEU A 504 28.33 3.89 15.08
CA LEU A 504 27.97 2.95 14.03
C LEU A 504 28.43 1.52 14.37
N ALA A 505 29.65 1.37 14.91
CA ALA A 505 30.19 0.08 15.31
C ALA A 505 29.29 -0.64 16.32
N ASP A 506 28.73 0.08 17.29
CA ASP A 506 27.83 -0.49 18.31
C ASP A 506 26.46 -0.87 17.76
N GLN A 507 26.00 -0.19 16.71
CA GLN A 507 24.73 -0.49 16.04
C GLN A 507 24.86 -1.58 14.97
N MET A 508 26.08 -1.89 14.51
CA MET A 508 26.37 -2.87 13.47
C MET A 508 26.28 -4.32 14.01
N LYS A 509 25.14 -4.69 14.57
CA LYS A 509 24.86 -5.97 15.22
C LYS A 509 23.72 -6.70 14.54
N LYS A 510 23.82 -8.03 14.50
CA LYS A 510 22.83 -8.91 13.87
C LYS A 510 21.40 -8.72 14.41
N GLU A 511 21.25 -8.37 15.68
CA GLU A 511 19.95 -8.11 16.34
C GLU A 511 19.25 -6.84 15.83
N ASN A 512 19.98 -5.90 15.24
CA ASN A 512 19.44 -4.69 14.63
C ASN A 512 19.09 -4.90 13.15
N PHE A 513 19.30 -6.11 12.60
CA PHE A 513 19.04 -6.41 11.21
C PHE A 513 17.88 -7.38 11.06
N LYS A 514 17.10 -7.17 10.00
CA LYS A 514 16.00 -8.02 9.59
C LYS A 514 16.51 -9.17 8.73
N ASP A 515 16.11 -10.38 9.09
CA ASP A 515 16.41 -11.61 8.35
C ASP A 515 15.35 -11.83 7.27
N TYR A 516 15.75 -11.92 6.01
CA TYR A 516 14.84 -12.21 4.89
C TYR A 516 14.69 -13.72 4.60
N GLY A 517 15.26 -14.58 5.43
CA GLY A 517 15.08 -16.04 5.38
C GLY A 517 15.99 -16.78 4.40
N ASN A 518 16.80 -16.05 3.63
CA ASN A 518 17.81 -16.58 2.70
C ASN A 518 19.24 -16.54 3.27
N GLY A 519 19.41 -16.14 4.53
CA GLY A 519 20.71 -15.95 5.18
C GLY A 519 21.36 -14.59 4.91
N LEU A 520 20.68 -13.71 4.16
CA LEU A 520 21.05 -12.31 3.96
C LEU A 520 20.17 -11.41 4.83
N TYR A 521 20.76 -10.32 5.28
CA TYR A 521 20.16 -9.40 6.23
C TYR A 521 20.02 -8.02 5.59
N ALA A 522 19.01 -7.27 6.03
CA ALA A 522 19.00 -5.82 5.83
C ALA A 522 18.92 -5.07 7.16
N TRP A 523 19.56 -3.91 7.19
CA TRP A 523 19.19 -2.89 8.15
C TRP A 523 17.95 -2.18 7.60
N ASP A 524 16.77 -2.65 8.04
CA ASP A 524 15.48 -2.34 7.41
C ASP A 524 15.09 -0.87 7.54
N ILE A 525 15.38 -0.25 8.68
CA ILE A 525 15.39 1.21 8.90
C ILE A 525 16.56 1.47 9.85
N MET A 526 17.48 2.35 9.47
CA MET A 526 18.63 2.69 10.30
C MET A 526 18.18 3.40 11.59
N GLU A 527 18.50 2.81 12.74
CA GLU A 527 18.20 3.39 14.05
C GLU A 527 19.50 3.54 14.90
N PRO A 528 19.80 4.75 15.41
CA PRO A 528 19.11 6.01 15.12
C PRO A 528 19.22 6.41 13.64
N TRP A 529 18.25 7.19 13.17
CA TRP A 529 18.19 7.66 11.77
C TRP A 529 19.38 8.56 11.40
N ALA A 530 20.13 9.07 12.38
CA ALA A 530 21.39 9.78 12.17
C ALA A 530 22.47 9.24 13.10
N ILE A 531 23.62 8.87 12.53
CA ILE A 531 24.81 8.40 13.26
C ILE A 531 26.00 9.25 12.83
N SER A 532 26.47 10.12 13.72
CA SER A 532 27.60 11.01 13.45
C SER A 532 28.96 10.42 13.82
N LYS A 533 29.00 9.37 14.66
CA LYS A 533 30.23 8.73 15.16
C LYS A 533 30.32 7.30 14.69
N PHE A 534 31.49 6.88 14.22
CA PHE A 534 31.68 5.52 13.76
C PHE A 534 32.06 4.58 14.90
N GLY A 535 32.79 5.07 15.91
CA GLY A 535 33.46 4.15 16.83
C GLY A 535 34.42 3.24 16.06
N SER A 536 34.65 2.00 16.49
CA SER A 536 35.41 1.07 15.65
C SER A 536 35.11 -0.39 15.91
N ASN A 537 34.96 -1.16 14.84
CA ASN A 537 35.02 -2.63 14.87
C ASN A 537 36.24 -3.17 14.10
N VAL A 538 37.18 -2.29 13.75
CA VAL A 538 38.40 -2.62 13.02
C VAL A 538 39.59 -2.52 13.98
N ASN A 539 40.29 -3.64 14.16
CA ASN A 539 41.35 -3.74 15.15
C ASN A 539 42.50 -2.74 14.84
N GLY A 540 42.78 -1.86 15.80
CA GLY A 540 43.85 -0.86 15.69
C GLY A 540 43.47 0.44 14.99
N GLU A 541 42.23 0.56 14.51
CA GLU A 541 41.72 1.76 13.85
C GLU A 541 40.67 2.46 14.72
N GLU A 542 40.58 3.78 14.61
CA GLU A 542 39.51 4.60 15.19
C GLU A 542 38.55 5.06 14.08
N GLU A 543 37.30 5.39 14.43
CA GLU A 543 36.28 5.88 13.50
C GLU A 543 36.14 5.02 12.23
N SER A 544 36.26 3.70 12.40
CA SER A 544 36.42 2.74 11.31
C SER A 544 35.49 1.55 11.48
N VAL A 545 34.57 1.37 10.54
CA VAL A 545 33.57 0.31 10.59
C VAL A 545 33.66 -0.55 9.34
N ARG A 546 33.82 -1.85 9.53
CA ARG A 546 33.67 -2.86 8.50
C ARG A 546 32.27 -3.45 8.56
N VAL A 547 31.56 -3.34 7.45
CA VAL A 547 30.20 -3.86 7.30
C VAL A 547 30.22 -5.39 7.37
N PRO A 548 29.28 -6.05 8.08
CA PRO A 548 29.19 -7.50 8.07
C PRO A 548 28.92 -8.04 6.66
N ALA A 549 29.65 -9.06 6.22
CA ALA A 549 29.55 -9.57 4.84
C ALA A 549 28.16 -10.13 4.47
N TYR A 550 27.33 -10.46 5.45
CA TYR A 550 25.96 -10.93 5.25
C TYR A 550 24.91 -9.80 5.18
N LEU A 551 25.32 -8.54 5.32
CA LEU A 551 24.44 -7.38 5.18
C LEU A 551 24.37 -7.00 3.69
N GLU A 552 23.20 -7.19 3.08
CA GLU A 552 22.99 -6.95 1.65
C GLU A 552 22.30 -5.62 1.38
N ALA A 553 21.44 -5.16 2.29
CA ALA A 553 20.74 -3.89 2.15
C ALA A 553 20.79 -3.07 3.43
N TRP A 554 20.87 -1.76 3.27
CA TRP A 554 20.85 -0.82 4.38
C TRP A 554 20.00 0.38 3.96
N PHE A 555 18.85 0.49 4.61
CA PHE A 555 17.85 1.52 4.37
C PHE A 555 17.95 2.60 5.44
N GLY A 556 18.09 3.86 5.02
CA GLY A 556 17.85 4.98 5.92
C GLY A 556 16.36 5.21 6.16
N SER A 557 15.54 4.91 5.15
CA SER A 557 14.07 4.93 5.21
C SER A 557 13.48 4.06 4.09
N HIS A 558 12.16 3.87 4.11
CA HIS A 558 11.38 3.32 3.00
C HIS A 558 10.65 4.40 2.17
N GLU A 559 10.82 5.69 2.48
CA GLU A 559 10.16 6.80 1.78
C GLU A 559 11.20 7.68 1.08
N SER A 560 11.19 7.69 -0.25
CA SER A 560 12.07 8.56 -1.05
C SER A 560 11.90 10.03 -0.64
N GLY A 561 13.02 10.73 -0.49
CA GLY A 561 13.04 12.09 0.08
C GLY A 561 13.23 12.16 1.60
N THR A 562 13.11 11.03 2.31
CA THR A 562 13.45 10.89 3.73
C THR A 562 14.71 10.05 3.84
N TYR A 563 15.76 10.56 4.49
CA TYR A 563 17.08 9.93 4.47
C TYR A 563 17.59 9.60 5.87
N GLY A 564 18.33 8.49 5.98
CA GLY A 564 19.23 8.24 7.10
C GLY A 564 20.56 8.93 6.89
N TYR A 565 21.18 9.45 7.95
CA TYR A 565 22.40 10.26 7.86
C TYR A 565 23.60 9.55 8.47
N LEU A 566 24.70 9.51 7.74
CA LEU A 566 25.94 8.89 8.19
C LEU A 566 27.12 9.87 8.14
N GLY A 567 27.77 10.06 9.29
CA GLY A 567 28.89 10.97 9.46
C GLY A 567 28.47 12.41 9.76
N TYR A 568 29.34 13.36 9.42
CA TYR A 568 29.13 14.80 9.60
C TYR A 568 29.85 15.58 8.49
N ASP A 569 29.54 16.87 8.35
CA ASP A 569 30.14 17.68 7.29
C ASP A 569 31.55 18.17 7.66
N ILE A 570 32.48 18.01 6.71
CA ILE A 570 33.80 18.63 6.73
C ILE A 570 34.03 19.44 5.44
N PRO A 571 34.80 20.55 5.50
CA PRO A 571 35.10 21.35 4.32
C PRO A 571 35.76 20.54 3.20
N TRP A 572 35.37 20.78 1.95
CA TRP A 572 35.88 20.04 0.79
C TRP A 572 37.40 20.05 0.68
N LYS A 573 38.02 21.19 1.02
CA LYS A 573 39.50 21.31 1.05
C LYS A 573 40.17 20.28 1.95
N GLN A 574 39.50 19.82 3.01
CA GLN A 574 40.01 18.76 3.89
C GLN A 574 39.84 17.38 3.24
N VAL A 575 38.69 17.14 2.59
CA VAL A 575 38.43 15.91 1.82
C VAL A 575 39.46 15.74 0.71
N VAL A 576 39.72 16.78 -0.09
CA VAL A 576 40.72 16.78 -1.17
C VAL A 576 42.14 16.56 -0.63
N ALA A 577 42.44 17.08 0.56
CA ALA A 577 43.72 16.84 1.24
C ALA A 577 43.86 15.41 1.81
N GLY A 578 42.81 14.57 1.72
CA GLY A 578 42.79 13.22 2.27
C GLY A 578 42.58 13.16 3.78
N ASN A 579 42.22 14.28 4.42
CA ASN A 579 41.96 14.36 5.85
C ASN A 579 40.49 13.99 6.12
N ILE A 580 40.14 12.72 5.85
CA ILE A 580 38.78 12.19 6.02
C ILE A 580 38.77 11.33 7.29
N PRO A 581 38.05 11.72 8.34
CA PRO A 581 38.21 11.14 9.67
C PRO A 581 37.51 9.79 9.87
N GLN A 582 36.53 9.42 9.04
CA GLN A 582 35.72 8.21 9.25
C GLN A 582 35.82 7.28 8.05
N THR A 583 35.93 5.97 8.28
CA THR A 583 36.07 4.98 7.20
C THR A 583 35.00 3.88 7.28
N LEU A 584 34.29 3.66 6.18
CA LEU A 584 33.34 2.56 5.99
C LEU A 584 33.92 1.52 5.03
N TYR A 585 34.23 0.32 5.52
CA TYR A 585 34.73 -0.78 4.70
C TYR A 585 33.60 -1.68 4.23
N ILE A 586 33.52 -1.92 2.92
CA ILE A 586 32.66 -2.93 2.28
C ILE A 586 33.54 -4.15 1.97
N PRO A 587 33.51 -5.20 2.81
CA PRO A 587 34.51 -6.25 2.73
C PRO A 587 34.20 -7.32 1.68
N SER A 588 35.15 -8.23 1.51
CA SER A 588 34.99 -9.43 0.69
C SER A 588 33.72 -10.22 1.05
N GLY A 589 32.94 -10.58 0.03
CA GLY A 589 31.68 -11.31 0.18
C GLY A 589 30.47 -10.45 0.53
N CYS A 590 30.67 -9.14 0.77
CA CYS A 590 29.59 -8.18 1.00
C CYS A 590 29.11 -7.61 -0.34
N ASN A 591 27.81 -7.70 -0.63
CA ASN A 591 27.16 -7.03 -1.76
C ASN A 591 26.14 -6.04 -1.22
N LEU A 592 26.60 -4.87 -0.79
CA LEU A 592 25.79 -3.91 -0.06
C LEU A 592 25.09 -2.94 -1.01
N THR A 593 23.78 -2.75 -0.80
CA THR A 593 23.01 -1.65 -1.38
C THR A 593 22.64 -0.65 -0.29
N LEU A 594 23.11 0.59 -0.41
CA LEU A 594 22.65 1.72 0.41
C LEU A 594 21.44 2.35 -0.25
N THR A 595 20.33 2.46 0.50
CA THR A 595 19.07 3.03 0.02
C THR A 595 18.58 4.14 0.94
N ASN A 596 18.15 5.27 0.37
CA ASN A 596 17.67 6.43 1.13
C ASN A 596 18.66 6.87 2.21
N MET A 597 19.94 6.94 1.85
CA MET A 597 21.02 7.37 2.74
C MET A 597 21.65 8.68 2.26
N GLU A 598 21.99 9.55 3.20
CA GLU A 598 22.91 10.66 2.98
C GLU A 598 24.21 10.41 3.76
N VAL A 599 25.27 10.07 3.01
CA VAL A 599 26.61 9.81 3.55
C VAL A 599 27.44 11.08 3.41
N LEU A 600 27.76 11.69 4.56
CA LEU A 600 28.36 13.02 4.64
C LEU A 600 29.86 12.99 4.37
N SER A 601 30.42 14.18 4.21
CA SER A 601 31.78 14.39 3.70
C SER A 601 32.90 13.93 4.63
N SER A 602 32.62 13.66 5.91
CA SER A 602 33.56 13.04 6.85
C SER A 602 33.82 11.56 6.57
N VAL A 603 33.04 10.93 5.69
CA VAL A 603 33.07 9.48 5.45
C VAL A 603 33.86 9.13 4.20
N HIS A 604 34.80 8.20 4.36
CA HIS A 604 35.55 7.54 3.31
C HIS A 604 35.03 6.12 3.15
N ILE A 605 34.42 5.80 2.00
CA ILE A 605 33.96 4.44 1.70
C ILE A 605 35.07 3.69 0.96
N ILE A 606 35.45 2.53 1.47
CA ILE A 606 36.45 1.65 0.86
C ILE A 606 35.77 0.33 0.47
N VAL A 607 35.72 0.04 -0.83
CA VAL A 607 35.23 -1.24 -1.35
C VAL A 607 36.42 -2.19 -1.53
N GLU A 608 36.54 -3.18 -0.66
CA GLU A 608 37.66 -4.12 -0.63
C GLU A 608 37.52 -5.21 -1.72
N ASN A 609 38.56 -6.04 -1.88
CA ASN A 609 38.56 -7.15 -2.83
C ASN A 609 37.40 -8.14 -2.59
N GLY A 610 36.55 -8.32 -3.61
CA GLY A 610 35.36 -9.16 -3.55
C GLY A 610 34.17 -8.53 -2.83
N GLY A 611 34.28 -7.25 -2.42
CA GLY A 611 33.16 -6.43 -1.99
C GLY A 611 32.49 -5.72 -3.16
N LYS A 612 31.19 -5.48 -3.05
CA LYS A 612 30.40 -4.68 -4.00
C LYS A 612 29.56 -3.66 -3.26
N LEU A 613 29.58 -2.42 -3.74
CA LEU A 613 28.71 -1.34 -3.27
C LEU A 613 27.79 -0.90 -4.40
N THR A 614 26.50 -0.81 -4.09
CA THR A 614 25.46 -0.22 -4.93
C THR A 614 24.81 0.96 -4.19
N LEU A 615 24.68 2.10 -4.86
CA LEU A 615 23.89 3.23 -4.34
C LEU A 615 22.53 3.27 -5.04
N SER A 616 21.45 3.35 -4.26
CA SER A 616 20.09 3.53 -4.74
C SER A 616 19.44 4.67 -3.97
N ASP A 617 18.86 5.65 -4.65
CA ASP A 617 18.24 6.84 -4.01
C ASP A 617 19.04 7.36 -2.79
N SER A 618 20.35 7.52 -2.96
CA SER A 618 21.29 7.85 -1.89
C SER A 618 22.34 8.84 -2.36
N VAL A 619 22.78 9.71 -1.46
CA VAL A 619 23.79 10.74 -1.73
C VAL A 619 25.07 10.42 -1.00
N VAL A 620 26.20 10.46 -1.70
CA VAL A 620 27.53 10.36 -1.06
C VAL A 620 28.32 11.64 -1.34
N GLN A 621 28.63 12.37 -0.28
CA GLN A 621 29.40 13.62 -0.33
C GLN A 621 30.90 13.41 -0.09
N GLY A 622 31.28 12.27 0.48
CA GLY A 622 32.66 11.87 0.74
C GLY A 622 33.34 11.18 -0.45
N ILE A 623 34.43 10.46 -0.18
CA ILE A 623 35.19 9.73 -1.21
C ILE A 623 34.78 8.26 -1.22
N ILE A 624 34.66 7.68 -2.41
CA ILE A 624 34.51 6.23 -2.60
C ILE A 624 35.76 5.72 -3.29
N ASP A 625 36.57 4.93 -2.60
CA ASP A 625 37.71 4.20 -3.17
C ASP A 625 37.34 2.72 -3.39
N VAL A 626 37.36 2.29 -4.64
CA VAL A 626 37.17 0.89 -5.03
C VAL A 626 38.55 0.27 -5.25
N GLN A 627 38.92 -0.65 -4.36
CA GLN A 627 40.22 -1.31 -4.40
C GLN A 627 40.25 -2.43 -5.45
N SER A 628 41.43 -3.02 -5.63
CA SER A 628 41.63 -4.17 -6.51
C SER A 628 40.66 -5.31 -6.19
N GLY A 629 39.89 -5.75 -7.18
CA GLY A 629 38.85 -6.78 -7.03
C GLY A 629 37.54 -6.30 -6.42
N GLY A 630 37.42 -5.03 -6.02
CA GLY A 630 36.16 -4.41 -5.59
C GLY A 630 35.28 -4.00 -6.78
N THR A 631 33.97 -3.88 -6.55
CA THR A 631 33.00 -3.47 -7.59
C THR A 631 32.10 -2.33 -7.12
N PHE A 632 31.85 -1.35 -7.99
CA PHE A 632 30.88 -0.29 -7.75
C PHE A 632 29.74 -0.32 -8.77
N SER A 633 28.54 0.00 -8.31
CA SER A 633 27.28 0.11 -9.07
C SER A 633 26.46 1.27 -8.51
N MET A 634 25.53 1.82 -9.30
CA MET A 634 24.70 2.95 -8.88
C MET A 634 23.45 3.06 -9.73
N ASN A 635 22.31 3.33 -9.09
CA ASN A 635 21.01 3.47 -9.77
C ASN A 635 20.68 2.25 -10.65
N TYR A 636 20.94 1.05 -10.14
CA TYR A 636 20.65 -0.21 -10.81
C TYR A 636 20.10 -1.22 -9.81
N ASP A 637 18.88 -1.67 -10.06
CA ASP A 637 18.24 -2.75 -9.35
C ASP A 637 18.67 -4.08 -9.98
N SER A 638 19.59 -4.76 -9.30
CA SER A 638 20.10 -6.06 -9.77
C SER A 638 19.08 -7.21 -9.65
N PHE A 639 18.03 -7.07 -8.83
CA PHE A 639 16.98 -8.07 -8.70
C PHE A 639 16.05 -8.02 -9.91
N ASN A 640 15.61 -6.82 -10.30
CA ASN A 640 14.73 -6.62 -11.45
C ASN A 640 15.49 -6.46 -12.78
N ASN A 641 16.81 -6.27 -12.74
CA ASN A 641 17.68 -5.96 -13.88
C ASN A 641 17.29 -4.67 -14.61
N GLU A 642 16.98 -3.63 -13.83
CA GLU A 642 16.50 -2.35 -14.34
C GLU A 642 17.29 -1.18 -13.76
N PHE A 643 17.49 -0.13 -14.56
CA PHE A 643 18.06 1.12 -14.09
C PHE A 643 17.00 1.95 -13.37
N THR A 644 17.42 2.62 -12.31
CA THR A 644 16.59 3.49 -11.48
C THR A 644 17.12 4.93 -11.51
N THR A 645 16.54 5.81 -10.71
CA THR A 645 17.04 7.16 -10.45
C THR A 645 16.98 7.43 -8.95
N GLY A 646 17.70 8.44 -8.50
CA GLY A 646 17.62 8.98 -7.14
C GLY A 646 18.99 9.16 -6.51
N ALA A 647 19.92 8.22 -6.72
CA ALA A 647 21.25 8.34 -6.16
C ALA A 647 22.10 9.36 -6.91
N SER A 648 22.96 10.08 -6.19
CA SER A 648 23.92 11.04 -6.76
C SER A 648 25.24 11.05 -5.99
N LEU A 649 26.31 11.50 -6.65
CA LEU A 649 27.60 11.74 -5.99
C LEU A 649 27.85 13.24 -5.87
N CYS A 650 28.09 13.74 -4.65
CA CYS A 650 28.58 15.11 -4.44
C CYS A 650 30.09 15.11 -4.14
N GLY A 651 30.66 13.94 -3.87
CA GLY A 651 32.10 13.72 -3.75
C GLY A 651 32.72 13.13 -5.01
N GLN A 652 33.63 12.17 -4.86
CA GLN A 652 34.37 11.58 -5.99
C GLN A 652 34.48 10.05 -5.88
N LEU A 653 34.30 9.38 -7.01
CA LEU A 653 34.55 7.94 -7.19
C LEU A 653 35.98 7.71 -7.71
N ARG A 654 36.73 6.84 -7.05
CA ARG A 654 38.10 6.50 -7.39
C ARG A 654 38.23 4.99 -7.55
N LEU A 655 38.61 4.56 -8.73
CA LEU A 655 38.77 3.15 -9.09
C LEU A 655 40.27 2.84 -9.14
N ALA A 656 40.73 1.92 -8.31
CA ALA A 656 42.14 1.50 -8.27
C ALA A 656 42.44 0.38 -9.29
N ASP A 657 43.72 0.00 -9.40
CA ASP A 657 44.17 -1.08 -10.28
C ASP A 657 43.48 -2.41 -9.92
N GLY A 658 42.75 -2.98 -10.88
CA GLY A 658 41.94 -4.18 -10.72
C GLY A 658 40.50 -3.94 -10.24
N ALA A 659 40.04 -2.70 -10.09
CA ALA A 659 38.66 -2.38 -9.72
C ALA A 659 37.68 -2.58 -10.90
N ALA A 660 36.40 -2.76 -10.58
CA ALA A 660 35.32 -2.88 -11.55
C ALA A 660 34.22 -1.83 -11.36
N LEU A 661 33.71 -1.32 -12.48
CA LEU A 661 32.51 -0.50 -12.56
C LEU A 661 31.44 -1.25 -13.36
N GLU A 662 30.28 -1.49 -12.79
CA GLU A 662 29.27 -2.39 -13.35
C GLU A 662 27.87 -1.76 -13.26
N ASN A 663 27.14 -1.74 -14.38
CA ASN A 663 25.73 -1.30 -14.45
C ASN A 663 25.43 -0.06 -13.60
N ALA A 664 25.99 1.09 -13.98
CA ALA A 664 25.96 2.27 -13.13
C ALA A 664 25.48 3.51 -13.90
N ALA A 665 24.41 4.14 -13.44
CA ALA A 665 23.97 5.47 -13.89
C ALA A 665 24.41 6.51 -12.86
N ILE A 666 25.61 7.05 -13.06
CA ILE A 666 26.29 7.99 -12.16
C ILE A 666 26.07 9.41 -12.67
N TYR A 667 25.52 10.26 -11.83
CA TYR A 667 25.49 11.69 -12.08
C TYR A 667 25.90 12.45 -10.83
N SER A 668 26.67 13.50 -11.06
CA SER A 668 27.22 14.34 -10.01
C SER A 668 26.26 15.44 -9.63
N HIS A 669 26.26 15.74 -8.34
CA HIS A 669 25.60 16.87 -7.71
C HIS A 669 26.61 17.59 -6.80
N ALA A 670 27.83 17.78 -7.28
CA ALA A 670 28.91 18.47 -6.56
C ALA A 670 28.50 19.87 -6.05
N ASN A 671 27.56 20.55 -6.70
CA ASN A 671 27.03 21.84 -6.25
C ASN A 671 25.84 21.72 -5.28
N TYR A 672 25.43 20.53 -4.84
CA TYR A 672 24.32 20.33 -3.90
C TYR A 672 24.83 19.66 -2.63
N LEU A 673 24.91 20.44 -1.53
CA LEU A 673 25.46 19.99 -0.26
C LEU A 673 24.45 20.08 0.87
N ALA A 674 24.45 19.08 1.76
CA ALA A 674 23.64 19.10 2.99
C ALA A 674 23.88 20.34 3.86
N ASN A 675 25.12 20.82 3.90
CA ASN A 675 25.49 22.00 4.68
C ASN A 675 24.95 23.32 4.08
N GLY A 676 24.39 23.30 2.87
CA GLY A 676 23.89 24.46 2.15
C GLY A 676 24.96 25.47 1.71
N ASP A 677 26.24 25.20 1.99
CA ASP A 677 27.36 26.06 1.59
C ASP A 677 27.85 25.68 0.20
N LEU A 678 27.16 26.21 -0.80
CA LEU A 678 27.47 26.02 -2.22
C LEU A 678 28.89 26.49 -2.61
N THR A 679 29.58 27.23 -1.72
CA THR A 679 30.95 27.73 -1.98
C THR A 679 32.05 26.81 -1.47
N ASP A 680 31.70 25.80 -0.66
CA ASP A 680 32.69 24.84 -0.15
C ASP A 680 33.14 23.84 -1.23
N ARG A 681 32.36 23.64 -2.30
CA ARG A 681 32.68 22.67 -3.38
C ARG A 681 33.18 23.32 -4.65
N THR A 682 33.96 22.52 -5.40
CA THR A 682 34.43 22.86 -6.75
C THR A 682 34.12 21.71 -7.71
N THR A 683 33.88 22.05 -8.98
CA THR A 683 33.72 21.09 -10.09
C THR A 683 35.04 20.79 -10.80
N SER A 684 36.17 21.16 -10.19
CA SER A 684 37.51 20.99 -10.77
C SER A 684 37.98 19.54 -10.80
N GLU A 685 37.52 18.72 -9.84
CA GLU A 685 37.83 17.31 -9.78
C GLU A 685 36.84 16.49 -10.62
N PRO A 686 37.30 15.47 -11.37
CA PRO A 686 36.39 14.60 -12.13
C PRO A 686 35.43 13.84 -11.20
N VAL A 687 34.24 13.49 -11.71
CA VAL A 687 33.27 12.65 -10.99
C VAL A 687 33.89 11.30 -10.65
N ALA A 688 34.51 10.67 -11.65
CA ALA A 688 35.18 9.38 -11.54
C ALA A 688 36.63 9.44 -12.04
N VAL A 689 37.52 8.73 -11.36
CA VAL A 689 38.92 8.55 -11.78
C VAL A 689 39.24 7.05 -11.84
N ALA A 690 39.69 6.59 -13.01
CA ALA A 690 40.19 5.23 -13.22
C ALA A 690 41.73 5.21 -13.17
N ASN A 691 42.30 4.66 -12.09
CA ASN A 691 43.74 4.55 -11.90
C ASN A 691 44.19 3.09 -12.10
N GLY A 692 45.15 2.87 -12.99
CA GLY A 692 45.62 1.52 -13.32
C GLY A 692 44.70 0.78 -14.28
N ASN A 693 44.56 -0.54 -14.13
CA ASN A 693 43.75 -1.39 -14.98
C ASN A 693 42.34 -1.55 -14.40
N VAL A 694 41.36 -0.84 -14.94
CA VAL A 694 39.96 -0.85 -14.47
C VAL A 694 39.08 -1.53 -15.51
N THR A 695 38.09 -2.31 -15.06
CA THR A 695 37.14 -3.01 -15.94
C THR A 695 35.75 -2.37 -15.86
N VAL A 696 35.13 -2.11 -17.01
CA VAL A 696 33.73 -1.68 -17.13
C VAL A 696 32.89 -2.84 -17.64
N LYS A 697 31.72 -3.09 -17.01
CA LYS A 697 30.79 -4.17 -17.38
C LYS A 697 29.38 -3.63 -17.57
N GLY A 698 28.66 -4.19 -18.54
CA GLY A 698 27.28 -3.82 -18.82
C GLY A 698 27.15 -2.36 -19.28
N THR A 699 26.11 -1.65 -18.84
CA THR A 699 25.90 -0.24 -19.23
C THR A 699 26.33 0.69 -18.12
N VAL A 700 27.26 1.60 -18.40
CA VAL A 700 27.71 2.62 -17.46
C VAL A 700 27.55 3.99 -18.09
N ALA A 701 26.88 4.91 -17.39
CA ALA A 701 26.74 6.31 -17.75
C ALA A 701 27.32 7.18 -16.63
N ILE A 702 28.12 8.18 -16.97
CA ILE A 702 28.72 9.13 -16.03
C ILE A 702 28.45 10.55 -16.53
N LEU A 703 27.84 11.39 -15.69
CA LEU A 703 27.56 12.79 -15.99
C LEU A 703 28.21 13.72 -14.95
N GLY A 704 29.04 14.64 -15.44
CA GLY A 704 29.57 15.76 -14.66
C GLY A 704 28.49 16.74 -14.25
N ASP A 705 28.68 17.41 -13.10
CA ASP A 705 27.78 18.47 -12.65
C ASP A 705 28.05 19.80 -13.39
N ASP A 706 27.06 20.69 -13.41
CA ASP A 706 27.15 22.01 -14.03
C ASP A 706 28.25 22.86 -13.40
N GLY A 707 28.88 23.74 -14.18
CA GLY A 707 29.90 24.67 -13.70
C GLY A 707 29.30 25.77 -12.84
N GLY A 708 29.18 25.51 -11.53
CA GLY A 708 28.61 26.44 -10.56
C GLY A 708 29.49 27.67 -10.28
N SER A 709 30.81 27.54 -10.42
CA SER A 709 31.77 28.64 -10.17
C SER A 709 32.91 28.73 -11.19
N ASP A 710 33.33 27.60 -11.78
CA ASP A 710 34.47 27.51 -12.68
C ASP A 710 34.08 27.00 -14.09
N ILE A 711 34.13 25.69 -14.28
CA ILE A 711 33.86 24.96 -15.53
C ILE A 711 32.94 23.80 -15.22
N GLY A 712 32.15 23.36 -16.19
CA GLY A 712 31.43 22.10 -16.09
C GLY A 712 32.37 20.95 -15.70
N GLN A 713 31.89 20.06 -14.81
CA GLN A 713 32.73 19.03 -14.24
C GLN A 713 33.15 18.00 -15.30
N THR A 714 34.38 17.50 -15.20
CA THR A 714 34.80 16.37 -16.02
C THR A 714 34.12 15.08 -15.55
N ALA A 715 33.52 14.30 -16.44
CA ALA A 715 32.86 13.04 -16.04
C ALA A 715 33.89 11.98 -15.61
N LEU A 716 34.86 11.69 -16.48
CA LEU A 716 35.80 10.59 -16.25
C LEU A 716 37.24 10.99 -16.58
N ARG A 717 38.17 10.69 -15.67
CA ARG A 717 39.61 10.72 -15.96
C ARG A 717 40.19 9.31 -16.02
N VAL A 718 41.00 9.01 -17.04
CA VAL A 718 41.64 7.71 -17.25
C VAL A 718 43.16 7.82 -17.11
N ASN A 719 43.68 7.21 -16.05
CA ASN A 719 45.09 7.15 -15.64
C ASN A 719 45.58 5.69 -15.66
N GLY A 720 45.65 5.06 -16.83
CA GLY A 720 45.98 3.65 -17.00
C GLY A 720 45.21 3.01 -18.15
N THR A 721 44.71 1.79 -17.95
CA THR A 721 43.91 1.06 -18.94
C THR A 721 42.48 0.87 -18.44
N LEU A 722 41.51 1.42 -19.15
CA LEU A 722 40.09 1.15 -18.91
C LEU A 722 39.58 0.14 -19.95
N THR A 723 39.17 -1.04 -19.53
CA THR A 723 38.73 -2.12 -20.43
C THR A 723 37.20 -2.27 -20.40
N LEU A 724 36.56 -2.17 -21.57
CA LEU A 724 35.17 -2.56 -21.77
C LEU A 724 35.13 -4.10 -21.90
N ALA A 725 34.52 -4.76 -20.91
CA ALA A 725 34.70 -6.20 -20.68
C ALA A 725 34.25 -7.10 -21.82
N ASP A 726 33.19 -6.69 -22.54
CA ASP A 726 32.58 -7.48 -23.60
C ASP A 726 31.96 -6.58 -24.68
N LYS A 727 31.46 -7.23 -25.75
CA LYS A 727 30.86 -6.57 -26.92
C LYS A 727 29.57 -5.81 -26.61
N ASP A 728 28.87 -6.17 -25.53
CA ASP A 728 27.58 -5.61 -25.16
C ASP A 728 27.75 -4.48 -24.11
N THR A 729 28.98 -4.33 -23.59
CA THR A 729 29.38 -3.27 -22.66
C THR A 729 29.32 -1.90 -23.35
N THR A 730 28.64 -0.95 -22.71
CA THR A 730 28.53 0.44 -23.17
C THR A 730 28.97 1.38 -22.06
N LEU A 731 29.95 2.24 -22.35
CA LEU A 731 30.35 3.35 -21.50
C LEU A 731 29.94 4.67 -22.13
N VAL A 732 29.17 5.47 -21.40
CA VAL A 732 28.73 6.81 -21.80
C VAL A 732 29.28 7.82 -20.79
N ALA A 733 29.98 8.85 -21.26
CA ALA A 733 30.47 9.94 -20.43
C ALA A 733 29.95 11.28 -20.97
N TYR A 734 29.50 12.14 -20.07
CA TYR A 734 29.05 13.49 -20.35
C TYR A 734 29.82 14.50 -19.53
N GLY A 735 30.42 15.48 -20.21
CA GLY A 735 30.93 16.66 -19.52
C GLY A 735 29.77 17.41 -18.87
N GLY A 736 30.01 17.95 -17.67
CA GLY A 736 29.01 18.76 -17.00
C GLY A 736 28.72 20.04 -17.78
N SER A 737 27.48 20.52 -17.69
CA SER A 737 27.07 21.72 -18.43
C SER A 737 27.79 22.99 -17.91
N GLY A 738 27.70 24.08 -18.66
CA GLY A 738 28.06 25.44 -18.24
C GLY A 738 26.86 26.37 -18.40
N LYS A 739 25.68 25.91 -17.95
CA LYS A 739 24.39 26.59 -18.19
C LYS A 739 23.86 27.35 -16.98
N THR A 740 24.27 26.99 -15.77
CA THR A 740 23.87 27.69 -14.54
C THR A 740 24.35 29.13 -14.54
N LEU A 741 25.60 29.35 -14.97
CA LEU A 741 26.18 30.68 -15.13
C LEU A 741 26.33 31.03 -16.62
N LEU A 742 26.06 32.29 -16.96
CA LEU A 742 25.96 32.74 -18.36
C LEU A 742 27.19 32.39 -19.21
N TYR A 743 28.40 32.55 -18.66
CA TYR A 743 29.66 32.49 -19.41
C TYR A 743 30.54 31.32 -19.01
N THR A 744 30.00 30.33 -18.31
CA THR A 744 30.78 29.17 -17.87
C THR A 744 30.98 28.20 -19.02
N ASP A 745 32.20 27.69 -19.13
CA ASP A 745 32.58 26.70 -20.13
C ASP A 745 32.02 25.32 -19.75
N GLY A 746 31.72 24.51 -20.77
CA GLY A 746 31.28 23.14 -20.60
C GLY A 746 32.43 22.22 -20.21
N GLY A 747 32.12 21.18 -19.44
CA GLY A 747 33.08 20.19 -19.01
C GLY A 747 33.55 19.27 -20.13
N THR A 748 34.76 18.73 -19.99
CA THR A 748 35.22 17.61 -20.83
C THR A 748 34.53 16.32 -20.40
N ALA A 749 34.08 15.49 -21.33
CA ALA A 749 33.47 14.21 -20.97
C ALA A 749 34.52 13.21 -20.44
N ILE A 750 35.61 13.02 -21.19
CA ILE A 750 36.70 12.12 -20.81
C ILE A 750 38.06 12.81 -20.94
N ASP A 751 38.85 12.78 -19.87
CA ASP A 751 40.25 13.20 -19.85
C ASP A 751 41.16 11.97 -19.83
N ILE A 752 41.96 11.75 -20.89
CA ILE A 752 42.86 10.60 -21.01
C ILE A 752 44.31 11.07 -20.88
N THR A 753 44.97 10.67 -19.80
CA THR A 753 46.35 11.09 -19.54
C THR A 753 47.36 10.45 -20.49
N GLU A 754 48.56 11.01 -20.53
CA GLU A 754 49.64 10.51 -21.37
C GLU A 754 49.97 9.04 -21.07
N GLY A 755 49.96 8.21 -22.12
CA GLY A 755 50.21 6.76 -22.01
C GLY A 755 49.02 5.91 -21.57
N SER A 756 47.86 6.53 -21.28
CA SER A 756 46.63 5.82 -20.91
C SER A 756 45.84 5.35 -22.12
N GLN A 757 44.96 4.36 -21.92
CA GLN A 757 44.12 3.82 -22.98
C GLN A 757 42.73 3.37 -22.50
N ILE A 758 41.74 3.44 -23.40
CA ILE A 758 40.42 2.80 -23.26
C ILE A 758 40.33 1.71 -24.33
N THR A 759 40.04 0.47 -23.95
CA THR A 759 40.10 -0.69 -24.86
C THR A 759 38.91 -1.62 -24.72
N GLY A 760 38.72 -2.55 -25.67
CA GLY A 760 37.74 -3.64 -25.59
C GLY A 760 36.71 -3.64 -26.72
N ASP A 761 35.92 -4.70 -26.82
CA ASP A 761 34.98 -4.89 -27.93
C ASP A 761 33.67 -4.08 -27.78
N GLY A 762 33.50 -3.39 -26.66
CA GLY A 762 32.31 -2.60 -26.34
C GLY A 762 32.20 -1.27 -27.09
N LYS A 763 31.21 -0.48 -26.67
CA LYS A 763 30.90 0.86 -27.21
C LYS A 763 31.29 1.96 -26.23
N LEU A 764 32.05 2.93 -26.72
CA LEU A 764 32.38 4.16 -26.00
C LEU A 764 31.58 5.34 -26.57
N VAL A 765 30.96 6.13 -25.71
CA VAL A 765 30.27 7.38 -26.05
C VAL A 765 30.79 8.48 -25.15
N ALA A 766 31.22 9.60 -25.74
CA ALA A 766 31.70 10.76 -25.01
C ALA A 766 31.09 12.03 -25.61
N ILE A 767 30.43 12.84 -24.78
CA ILE A 767 29.74 14.05 -25.21
C ILE A 767 30.14 15.19 -24.29
N GLY A 768 30.65 16.28 -24.86
CA GLY A 768 31.04 17.45 -24.08
C GLY A 768 29.85 18.18 -23.45
N GLY A 769 30.10 18.93 -22.38
CA GLY A 769 29.08 19.70 -21.68
C GLY A 769 28.51 20.86 -22.48
N ASP A 770 27.19 21.00 -22.50
CA ASP A 770 26.47 22.09 -23.16
C ASP A 770 26.57 23.41 -22.40
N VAL A 771 26.43 24.52 -23.11
CA VAL A 771 26.66 25.88 -22.57
C VAL A 771 25.61 26.86 -23.03
N LEU A 772 25.52 28.01 -22.35
CA LEU A 772 24.76 29.18 -22.83
C LEU A 772 25.65 30.10 -23.69
N TRP A 773 26.68 30.70 -23.08
CA TRP A 773 27.57 31.66 -23.76
C TRP A 773 29.07 31.41 -23.53
N GLY A 774 29.44 30.34 -22.80
CA GLY A 774 30.82 29.86 -22.67
C GLY A 774 31.25 28.98 -23.84
N ASN A 775 32.46 28.43 -23.78
CA ASN A 775 32.97 27.45 -24.73
C ASN A 775 32.29 26.09 -24.52
N GLY A 776 31.94 25.41 -25.61
CA GLY A 776 31.39 24.07 -25.54
C GLY A 776 32.41 23.09 -24.96
N GLY A 777 31.95 22.17 -24.13
CA GLY A 777 32.82 21.12 -23.58
C GLY A 777 33.32 20.16 -24.66
N ASN A 778 34.52 19.61 -24.46
CA ASN A 778 35.11 18.61 -25.34
C ASN A 778 34.55 17.21 -25.03
N ALA A 779 34.40 16.35 -26.05
CA ALA A 779 34.10 14.93 -25.80
C ALA A 779 35.28 14.24 -25.13
N VAL A 780 36.48 14.35 -25.72
CA VAL A 780 37.70 13.76 -25.17
C VAL A 780 38.85 14.75 -25.22
N SER A 781 39.60 14.85 -24.14
CA SER A 781 40.83 15.65 -24.06
C SER A 781 42.03 14.76 -23.66
N GLY A 782 43.26 15.11 -24.07
CA GLY A 782 44.49 14.54 -23.53
C GLY A 782 45.45 13.89 -24.55
N LYS A 783 46.15 12.83 -24.15
CA LYS A 783 47.24 12.20 -24.92
C LYS A 783 47.29 10.67 -24.80
N GLY A 784 46.14 10.02 -24.95
CA GLY A 784 46.02 8.55 -24.84
C GLY A 784 45.53 7.86 -26.10
N THR A 785 45.09 6.61 -25.95
CA THR A 785 44.55 5.79 -27.05
C THR A 785 43.16 5.27 -26.72
N ILE A 786 42.21 5.40 -27.65
CA ILE A 786 40.93 4.70 -27.62
C ILE A 786 41.01 3.58 -28.65
N ALA A 787 40.92 2.33 -28.21
CA ALA A 787 40.95 1.14 -29.05
C ALA A 787 39.73 0.25 -28.74
N THR A 788 38.55 0.77 -29.07
CA THR A 788 37.25 0.07 -28.89
C THR A 788 36.62 -0.27 -30.23
N LYS A 789 35.66 -1.21 -30.26
CA LYS A 789 34.98 -1.57 -31.51
C LYS A 789 34.12 -0.44 -32.06
N ASN A 790 33.35 0.21 -31.17
CA ASN A 790 32.48 1.32 -31.50
C ASN A 790 32.84 2.54 -30.67
N VAL A 791 32.92 3.70 -31.31
CA VAL A 791 33.16 4.97 -30.61
C VAL A 791 32.30 6.10 -31.18
N PHE A 792 31.68 6.87 -30.29
CA PHE A 792 30.90 8.07 -30.60
C PHE A 792 31.45 9.24 -29.79
N LEU A 793 32.13 10.19 -30.45
CA LEU A 793 32.73 11.37 -29.84
C LEU A 793 32.04 12.62 -30.41
N GLN A 794 31.43 13.42 -29.53
CA GLN A 794 30.70 14.62 -29.91
C GLN A 794 31.06 15.81 -29.02
N GLY A 795 31.70 16.83 -29.60
CA GLY A 795 31.90 18.11 -28.91
C GLY A 795 30.57 18.84 -28.70
N ALA A 796 30.49 19.72 -27.70
CA ALA A 796 29.26 20.43 -27.39
C ALA A 796 29.03 21.66 -28.26
N THR A 797 27.76 21.97 -28.52
CA THR A 797 27.34 23.19 -29.22
C THR A 797 27.75 24.44 -28.42
N ALA A 798 28.24 25.47 -29.11
CA ALA A 798 28.49 26.78 -28.53
C ALA A 798 27.80 27.90 -29.32
N ASN A 799 27.59 29.04 -28.66
CA ASN A 799 26.99 30.21 -29.28
C ASN A 799 28.06 31.15 -29.83
N THR A 800 27.86 31.72 -31.01
CA THR A 800 28.77 32.72 -31.63
C THR A 800 28.99 34.00 -30.78
N SER A 801 28.26 34.18 -29.68
CA SER A 801 28.48 35.25 -28.71
C SER A 801 29.91 35.25 -28.13
N LYS A 802 30.46 36.44 -27.84
CA LYS A 802 31.74 36.65 -27.15
C LYS A 802 32.96 35.84 -27.64
N LYS A 803 32.93 35.30 -28.87
CA LYS A 803 33.98 34.42 -29.43
C LYS A 803 34.09 33.06 -28.73
N ALA A 804 33.00 32.53 -28.18
CA ALA A 804 32.99 31.16 -27.71
C ALA A 804 33.25 30.19 -28.87
N GLU A 805 33.91 29.08 -28.56
CA GLU A 805 34.23 28.01 -29.51
C GLU A 805 33.39 26.78 -29.18
N ALA A 806 32.92 26.09 -30.22
CA ALA A 806 32.30 24.79 -30.05
C ALA A 806 33.32 23.80 -29.49
N GLY A 807 32.84 22.88 -28.66
CA GLY A 807 33.71 21.86 -28.10
C GLY A 807 34.23 20.93 -29.18
N LYS A 808 35.40 20.33 -28.96
CA LYS A 808 35.98 19.38 -29.91
C LYS A 808 35.54 17.95 -29.62
N ALA A 809 35.46 17.13 -30.67
CA ALA A 809 35.38 15.68 -30.50
C ALA A 809 36.64 15.14 -29.80
N ILE A 810 37.80 15.68 -30.20
CA ILE A 810 39.12 15.33 -29.68
C ILE A 810 39.94 16.61 -29.50
N ASP A 811 40.34 16.90 -28.27
CA ASP A 811 41.30 17.96 -27.95
C ASP A 811 42.63 17.37 -27.47
N GLY A 812 43.73 17.70 -28.14
CA GLY A 812 45.04 17.11 -27.89
C GLY A 812 45.37 15.93 -28.81
N ASN A 813 46.25 15.02 -28.36
CA ASN A 813 46.84 13.95 -29.16
C ASN A 813 46.24 12.57 -28.80
N VAL A 814 44.92 12.45 -28.80
CA VAL A 814 44.24 11.16 -28.54
C VAL A 814 44.14 10.37 -29.85
N LYS A 815 44.68 9.14 -29.86
CA LYS A 815 44.59 8.23 -31.00
C LYS A 815 43.32 7.38 -30.91
N VAL A 816 42.52 7.33 -31.97
CA VAL A 816 41.32 6.48 -32.06
C VAL A 816 41.55 5.32 -33.03
N ILE A 817 41.33 4.10 -32.56
CA ILE A 817 41.50 2.84 -33.29
C ILE A 817 40.20 2.04 -33.14
N SER A 818 39.22 2.34 -33.99
CA SER A 818 37.89 1.72 -33.93
C SER A 818 37.39 1.29 -35.29
N SER A 819 36.70 0.14 -35.33
CA SER A 819 36.08 -0.36 -36.56
C SER A 819 34.86 0.45 -36.95
N SER A 820 34.19 1.11 -36.01
CA SER A 820 33.05 1.97 -36.31
C SER A 820 33.11 3.24 -35.48
N THR A 821 32.99 4.39 -36.14
CA THR A 821 33.21 5.70 -35.51
C THR A 821 32.09 6.70 -35.84
N HIS A 822 31.82 7.59 -34.90
CA HIS A 822 31.26 8.93 -35.09
C HIS A 822 32.19 9.89 -34.36
N ILE A 823 32.77 10.87 -35.04
CA ILE A 823 33.73 11.83 -34.46
C ILE A 823 33.42 13.19 -35.06
N GLU A 824 32.70 14.02 -34.32
CA GLU A 824 32.30 15.35 -34.79
C GLU A 824 32.48 16.40 -33.69
N ASP A 825 33.04 17.54 -34.07
CA ASP A 825 33.07 18.71 -33.19
C ASP A 825 31.65 19.22 -32.95
N GLY A 826 31.50 20.03 -31.92
CA GLY A 826 30.25 20.69 -31.61
C GLY A 826 29.83 21.68 -32.69
N THR A 827 28.56 22.05 -32.65
CA THR A 827 28.02 23.01 -33.62
C THR A 827 28.14 24.45 -33.13
N MET A 828 28.18 25.40 -34.06
CA MET A 828 28.06 26.82 -33.74
C MET A 828 26.65 27.29 -34.05
N ILE A 829 25.98 27.89 -33.07
CA ILE A 829 24.64 28.47 -33.22
C ILE A 829 24.62 29.98 -33.01
N SER A 830 23.59 30.65 -33.54
CA SER A 830 23.43 32.10 -33.42
C SER A 830 22.25 32.48 -32.52
N GLY A 831 22.50 33.35 -31.53
CA GLY A 831 21.44 33.95 -30.73
C GLY A 831 20.59 32.93 -29.97
N ALA A 832 19.30 32.83 -30.29
CA ALA A 832 18.31 32.00 -29.61
C ALA A 832 17.91 30.74 -30.41
N GLU A 833 18.75 30.31 -31.37
CA GLU A 833 18.55 29.04 -32.05
C GLU A 833 18.56 27.87 -31.05
N ASN A 834 17.75 26.84 -31.33
CA ASN A 834 17.76 25.63 -30.53
C ASN A 834 19.05 24.85 -30.78
N ASP A 835 19.58 24.24 -29.72
CA ASP A 835 20.74 23.36 -29.82
C ASP A 835 20.40 22.13 -30.69
N PRO A 836 21.06 21.92 -31.84
CA PRO A 836 20.81 20.77 -32.70
C PRO A 836 21.25 19.45 -32.04
N LEU A 837 22.07 19.49 -30.99
CA LEU A 837 22.53 18.32 -30.24
C LEU A 837 21.65 18.04 -28.99
N ALA A 838 20.57 18.80 -28.77
CA ALA A 838 19.70 18.68 -27.60
C ALA A 838 19.23 17.25 -27.31
N ASP A 839 18.97 16.46 -28.36
CA ASP A 839 18.49 15.08 -28.26
C ASP A 839 19.56 14.07 -27.82
N LEU A 840 20.85 14.47 -27.77
CA LEU A 840 21.95 13.61 -27.32
C LEU A 840 22.19 13.72 -25.81
N TYR A 841 21.77 14.82 -25.18
CA TYR A 841 22.03 15.09 -23.77
C TYR A 841 21.15 14.25 -22.85
N TRP A 842 21.77 13.70 -21.81
CA TRP A 842 21.08 12.91 -20.81
C TRP A 842 20.41 13.83 -19.78
N LYS A 843 19.09 13.71 -19.64
CA LYS A 843 18.32 14.32 -18.55
C LYS A 843 18.36 13.41 -17.32
N ALA A 844 19.51 13.35 -16.66
CA ALA A 844 19.72 12.54 -15.47
C ALA A 844 18.70 12.91 -14.36
N GLY A 845 18.32 11.92 -13.54
CA GLY A 845 17.27 12.06 -12.52
C GLY A 845 15.83 12.10 -13.08
N ILE A 846 15.65 12.30 -14.39
CA ILE A 846 14.35 12.18 -15.08
C ILE A 846 14.32 10.89 -15.91
N ASN A 847 15.36 10.68 -16.70
CA ASN A 847 15.55 9.46 -17.49
C ASN A 847 16.55 8.55 -16.77
N VAL A 848 16.18 7.29 -16.57
CA VAL A 848 17.04 6.27 -15.93
C VAL A 848 18.36 6.03 -16.68
N LEU A 849 18.37 6.24 -18.01
CA LEU A 849 19.53 6.07 -18.87
C LEU A 849 19.62 7.18 -19.94
N PRO A 850 20.81 7.41 -20.52
CA PRO A 850 20.97 8.25 -21.71
C PRO A 850 20.26 7.64 -22.94
N PRO A 851 20.00 8.43 -24.00
CA PRO A 851 19.33 7.96 -25.22
C PRO A 851 20.26 7.10 -26.09
N LEU A 852 20.55 5.87 -25.63
CA LEU A 852 21.55 4.95 -26.18
C LEU A 852 21.37 4.68 -27.69
N GLU A 853 20.13 4.68 -28.16
CA GLU A 853 19.73 4.48 -29.56
C GLU A 853 20.16 5.62 -30.49
N LYS A 854 20.45 6.81 -29.95
CA LYS A 854 20.88 7.98 -30.73
C LYS A 854 22.36 7.96 -31.07
N PHE A 855 23.18 7.19 -30.35
CA PHE A 855 24.63 7.15 -30.55
C PHE A 855 25.00 6.19 -31.69
N THR A 856 24.58 6.49 -32.91
CA THR A 856 24.87 5.65 -34.08
C THR A 856 26.29 5.86 -34.58
N THR A 857 26.99 4.79 -34.95
CA THR A 857 28.34 4.82 -35.54
C THR A 857 28.32 4.31 -36.97
N THR A 858 29.30 4.73 -37.78
CA THR A 858 29.45 4.23 -39.16
C THR A 858 30.63 3.26 -39.21
N ASP A 859 30.46 2.11 -39.89
CA ASP A 859 31.55 1.15 -40.12
C ASP A 859 32.62 1.79 -41.02
N ASN A 860 33.87 1.78 -40.54
CA ASN A 860 35.00 2.37 -41.23
C ASN A 860 35.48 1.52 -42.40
N GLY A 861 34.89 0.33 -42.60
CA GLY A 861 35.25 -0.60 -43.65
C GLY A 861 36.59 -1.25 -43.32
N ASN A 862 36.60 -2.57 -43.20
CA ASN A 862 37.82 -3.30 -42.85
C ASN A 862 38.91 -3.11 -43.93
N ASN A 863 39.91 -2.28 -43.67
CA ASN A 863 41.23 -2.45 -44.26
C ASN A 863 42.29 -1.92 -43.29
N GLY A 864 43.15 -2.83 -42.81
CA GLY A 864 44.36 -2.46 -42.12
C GLY A 864 45.24 -1.62 -43.04
N SER A 865 45.28 -0.32 -42.80
CA SER A 865 46.34 0.56 -43.25
C SER A 865 46.42 1.73 -42.30
N ASP A 866 47.61 1.93 -41.74
CA ASP A 866 48.01 3.05 -40.90
C ASP A 866 47.42 4.37 -41.41
N ASN A 867 46.65 5.05 -40.56
CA ASN A 867 46.33 6.45 -40.77
C ASN A 867 47.55 7.27 -40.31
N GLY A 868 48.53 7.37 -41.20
CA GLY A 868 49.68 8.25 -41.07
C GLY A 868 49.29 9.69 -41.42
N ASP A 869 49.68 10.59 -40.52
CA ASP A 869 49.96 12.02 -40.74
C ASP A 869 48.90 12.87 -41.46
N ASN A 870 48.14 13.62 -40.66
CA ASN A 870 47.36 14.73 -41.15
C ASN A 870 48.29 15.95 -41.29
N GLY A 871 48.91 16.07 -42.47
CA GLY A 871 49.84 17.14 -42.81
C GLY A 871 49.45 17.83 -44.12
N ASP A 872 48.90 19.03 -43.96
CA ASP A 872 48.97 20.17 -44.87
C ASP A 872 48.04 20.24 -46.11
N ASN A 873 47.36 21.38 -46.17
CA ASN A 873 46.36 21.75 -47.17
C ASN A 873 47.06 22.65 -48.20
N GLY A 874 47.27 22.16 -49.43
CA GLY A 874 48.11 22.90 -50.39
C GLY A 874 47.94 22.53 -51.87
N ASN A 875 46.89 23.09 -52.47
CA ASN A 875 46.85 23.66 -53.83
C ASN A 875 47.05 22.80 -55.11
N ASN A 876 46.15 23.09 -56.03
CA ASN A 876 45.99 22.71 -57.43
C ASN A 876 47.26 22.83 -58.29
N GLY A 877 47.52 21.85 -59.17
CA GLY A 877 48.59 21.93 -60.18
C GLY A 877 48.76 20.66 -61.03
N SER A 878 48.24 20.70 -62.24
CA SER A 878 48.49 19.79 -63.36
C SER A 878 49.97 19.67 -63.73
N ASP A 879 50.49 18.46 -63.98
CA ASP A 879 51.09 18.09 -65.27
C ASP A 879 51.54 16.63 -65.40
N ASN A 880 51.56 16.21 -66.66
CA ASN A 880 51.90 14.92 -67.28
C ASN A 880 53.36 14.45 -67.02
N GLY A 881 53.58 13.12 -67.10
CA GLY A 881 54.88 12.60 -67.57
C GLY A 881 55.39 11.27 -66.99
N ASP A 882 55.19 10.21 -67.77
CA ASP A 882 56.16 9.15 -68.12
C ASP A 882 56.95 8.34 -67.06
N ASN A 883 56.65 7.03 -67.08
CA ASN A 883 57.52 5.92 -67.51
C ASN A 883 58.66 5.39 -66.58
N GLY A 884 58.82 4.05 -66.61
CA GLY A 884 60.00 3.33 -66.12
C GLY A 884 59.72 2.42 -64.91
N ASP A 885 59.20 1.21 -65.08
CA ASP A 885 59.88 -0.03 -65.53
C ASP A 885 60.56 -0.83 -64.39
N ASN A 886 60.19 -2.11 -64.39
CA ASN A 886 60.92 -3.32 -64.01
C ASN A 886 61.35 -3.65 -62.57
N GLY A 887 61.14 -4.93 -62.24
CA GLY A 887 62.00 -5.69 -61.32
C GLY A 887 61.23 -6.48 -60.25
N ASN A 888 60.52 -7.56 -60.57
CA ASN A 888 61.04 -8.93 -60.73
C ASN A 888 60.95 -9.80 -59.46
N ASN A 889 60.50 -11.04 -59.68
CA ASN A 889 60.62 -12.26 -58.89
C ASN A 889 59.89 -12.35 -57.53
N GLY A 890 59.16 -13.43 -57.23
CA GLY A 890 58.97 -14.67 -57.97
C GLY A 890 58.24 -15.70 -57.08
N SER A 891 57.58 -16.66 -57.76
CA SER A 891 57.22 -18.05 -57.40
C SER A 891 57.01 -18.43 -55.92
N GLY A 892 56.04 -19.25 -55.54
CA GLY A 892 55.19 -20.18 -56.29
C GLY A 892 54.06 -20.66 -55.37
N ASN A 893 52.91 -21.05 -55.94
CA ASN A 893 52.58 -22.44 -56.28
C ASN A 893 52.53 -23.32 -55.00
N GLY A 894 51.41 -23.91 -54.59
CA GLY A 894 50.11 -24.11 -55.20
C GLY A 894 49.46 -25.31 -54.51
N ASN A 895 48.12 -25.34 -54.42
CA ASN A 895 47.27 -26.52 -54.63
C ASN A 895 45.82 -26.09 -54.43
N THR A 896 45.07 -25.83 -55.49
CA THR A 896 44.18 -26.77 -56.21
C THR A 896 43.33 -27.69 -55.34
N GLY A 897 42.02 -27.49 -55.45
CA GLY A 897 40.96 -28.23 -54.80
C GLY A 897 39.58 -27.73 -55.26
N ASN A 898 39.38 -27.73 -56.58
CA ASN A 898 38.10 -27.67 -57.31
C ASN A 898 37.03 -28.57 -56.63
N ASN A 899 35.71 -28.37 -56.64
CA ASN A 899 34.83 -27.86 -57.69
C ASN A 899 33.36 -27.91 -57.17
N SER A 900 32.52 -27.00 -57.68
CA SER A 900 31.10 -27.23 -58.04
C SER A 900 30.05 -27.50 -56.93
N ASN A 901 28.80 -27.03 -57.01
CA ASN A 901 28.04 -26.24 -58.00
C ASN A 901 26.63 -26.02 -57.42
N SER A 902 25.98 -24.90 -57.80
CA SER A 902 24.52 -24.71 -58.01
C SER A 902 23.58 -24.99 -56.83
N GLY A 903 22.65 -24.11 -56.45
CA GLY A 903 22.06 -22.99 -57.17
C GLY A 903 20.57 -22.86 -56.79
N ASN A 904 20.00 -21.72 -57.17
CA ASN A 904 18.59 -21.32 -57.18
C ASN A 904 17.99 -20.86 -55.83
N ASN A 905 17.72 -19.55 -55.60
CA ASN A 905 16.83 -18.58 -56.27
C ASN A 905 15.34 -18.76 -55.87
N GLY A 906 14.71 -17.68 -55.41
CA GLY A 906 13.30 -17.65 -55.03
C GLY A 906 12.85 -16.39 -54.30
N ASN A 907 12.94 -15.26 -54.99
CA ASN A 907 12.40 -13.94 -54.64
C ASN A 907 10.87 -13.93 -54.38
N THR A 908 10.38 -12.99 -53.57
CA THR A 908 9.27 -12.02 -53.81
C THR A 908 8.37 -11.77 -52.59
N GLY A 909 8.08 -10.49 -52.33
CA GLY A 909 6.95 -10.07 -51.49
C GLY A 909 7.02 -8.65 -50.92
N ASN A 910 6.96 -7.63 -51.78
CA ASN A 910 6.83 -6.22 -51.43
C ASN A 910 5.35 -5.77 -51.42
N SER A 911 4.93 -4.97 -50.43
CA SER A 911 3.85 -3.93 -50.46
C SER A 911 3.82 -3.33 -49.04
N GLY A 912 3.93 -2.03 -48.75
CA GLY A 912 3.48 -0.83 -49.46
C GLY A 912 2.02 -0.53 -49.07
N ASP A 913 1.77 0.42 -48.15
CA ASP A 913 1.22 1.76 -48.49
C ASP A 913 0.97 2.67 -47.25
N SER A 914 1.13 3.99 -47.49
CA SER A 914 0.55 5.22 -46.89
C SER A 914 -0.14 5.19 -45.52
N GLY A 915 0.04 6.14 -44.59
CA GLY A 915 0.25 7.58 -44.71
C GLY A 915 -0.91 8.33 -44.03
N ASN A 916 -0.66 9.12 -42.97
CA ASN A 916 -1.48 10.30 -42.70
C ASN A 916 -0.75 11.34 -41.84
N ASN A 917 -0.71 12.56 -42.36
CA ASN A 917 -0.06 13.74 -41.81
C ASN A 917 -1.16 14.63 -41.19
N GLY A 918 -1.02 15.00 -39.92
CA GLY A 918 -2.04 15.71 -39.14
C GLY A 918 -1.46 16.80 -38.26
N LYS A 919 -1.02 17.89 -38.90
CA LYS A 919 -0.96 19.30 -38.46
C LYS A 919 -1.35 19.58 -36.99
N ILE A 920 -0.36 19.82 -36.12
CA ILE A 920 -0.54 20.32 -34.75
C ILE A 920 -0.77 21.84 -34.80
N THR A 921 -1.97 22.26 -34.38
CA THR A 921 -2.31 23.66 -34.10
C THR A 921 -1.97 24.02 -32.66
N SER A 922 -1.32 25.18 -32.50
CA SER A 922 -0.90 25.83 -31.28
C SER A 922 -2.01 25.89 -30.21
N ALA A 923 -1.72 25.37 -29.02
CA ALA A 923 -2.47 25.67 -27.80
C ALA A 923 -1.46 25.90 -26.67
N THR A 924 -1.39 27.15 -26.23
CA THR A 924 -0.73 27.61 -25.01
C THR A 924 -1.10 26.70 -23.84
N LYS A 925 -0.14 25.91 -23.34
CA LYS A 925 -0.28 25.18 -22.08
C LYS A 925 0.78 25.66 -21.09
N THR A 926 0.25 26.38 -20.12
CA THR A 926 0.71 26.61 -18.75
C THR A 926 1.79 25.62 -18.30
N ALA A 927 2.88 26.17 -17.78
CA ALA A 927 3.98 25.45 -17.15
C ALA A 927 3.47 24.36 -16.21
N ALA A 928 3.76 23.10 -16.55
CA ALA A 928 3.63 22.00 -15.64
C ALA A 928 4.80 22.10 -14.66
N ASN A 929 4.48 22.21 -13.37
CA ASN A 929 5.44 22.16 -12.27
C ASN A 929 6.34 20.93 -12.43
N VAL A 930 7.64 21.18 -12.52
CA VAL A 930 8.67 20.16 -12.51
C VAL A 930 8.85 19.73 -11.05
N ASN A 931 8.66 18.44 -10.76
CA ASN A 931 9.20 17.84 -9.54
C ASN A 931 10.71 17.68 -9.75
N THR A 932 11.45 18.78 -9.63
CA THR A 932 12.87 18.74 -9.28
C THR A 932 12.96 18.48 -7.78
N VAL A 933 13.93 17.68 -7.35
CA VAL A 933 14.26 17.48 -5.94
C VAL A 933 14.35 18.84 -5.25
N LYS A 934 13.40 19.11 -4.35
CA LYS A 934 13.57 20.14 -3.33
C LYS A 934 14.21 19.42 -2.15
N THR A 935 15.54 19.50 -2.06
CA THR A 935 16.17 19.39 -0.74
C THR A 935 15.49 20.41 0.15
N GLY A 936 15.06 20.01 1.35
CA GLY A 936 14.24 20.79 2.26
C GLY A 936 14.90 22.12 2.66
N ASP A 937 14.77 23.14 1.82
CA ASP A 937 15.00 24.55 2.16
C ASP A 937 13.85 25.01 3.07
N THR A 938 13.92 24.54 4.32
CA THR A 938 13.52 25.20 5.56
C THR A 938 13.59 24.15 6.67
N ASN A 939 14.76 23.98 7.32
CA ASN A 939 14.90 23.81 8.79
C ASN A 939 16.23 23.20 9.29
N ASN A 940 17.22 22.86 8.45
CA ASN A 940 18.44 22.19 8.97
C ASN A 940 19.64 23.09 9.36
N VAL A 941 19.63 24.39 9.09
CA VAL A 941 20.83 25.24 9.37
C VAL A 941 21.05 25.52 10.87
N LEU A 942 20.00 25.51 11.69
CA LEU A 942 20.09 25.75 13.14
C LEU A 942 20.39 24.48 13.96
N LEU A 943 20.06 23.30 13.44
CA LEU A 943 20.26 22.02 14.11
C LEU A 943 21.75 21.70 14.26
N TRP A 944 22.53 21.94 13.20
CA TRP A 944 23.97 21.65 13.18
C TRP A 944 24.80 22.62 14.01
N ALA A 945 24.39 23.88 14.10
CA ALA A 945 25.05 24.86 14.99
C ALA A 945 24.84 24.52 16.49
N ALA A 946 23.68 23.96 16.86
CA ALA A 946 23.37 23.60 18.24
C ALA A 946 24.16 22.37 18.74
N LEU A 947 24.30 21.33 17.89
CA LEU A 947 25.12 20.14 18.18
C LEU A 947 26.62 20.49 18.34
N PHE A 948 27.11 21.53 17.65
CA PHE A 948 28.50 22.01 17.76
C PHE A 948 28.79 22.75 19.08
N VAL A 949 27.81 23.47 19.64
CA VAL A 949 28.01 24.24 20.88
C VAL A 949 28.12 23.33 22.11
N VAL A 950 27.45 22.18 22.10
CA VAL A 950 27.51 21.20 23.22
C VAL A 950 28.82 20.40 23.20
N SER A 951 29.34 20.05 22.02
CA SER A 951 30.58 19.27 21.89
C SER A 951 31.87 20.09 22.11
N CYS A 952 31.88 21.39 21.73
CA CYS A 952 33.05 22.25 21.97
C CYS A 952 33.24 22.69 23.43
N ALA A 953 32.17 22.71 24.26
CA ALA A 953 32.28 23.11 25.66
C ALA A 953 32.93 22.04 26.57
N GLY A 954 32.97 20.78 26.14
CA GLY A 954 33.52 19.66 26.91
C GLY A 954 35.05 19.53 26.91
N MET A 955 35.77 20.17 25.96
CA MET A 955 37.22 19.97 25.79
C MET A 955 38.11 21.16 26.16
N ALA A 956 37.55 22.31 26.58
CA ALA A 956 38.34 23.49 26.99
C ALA A 956 38.23 23.83 28.50
N GLY A 957 37.69 22.92 29.33
CA GLY A 957 37.29 23.22 30.71
C GLY A 957 38.06 22.51 31.83
N ILE A 958 39.22 21.87 31.58
CA ILE A 958 40.02 21.26 32.66
C ILE A 958 41.52 21.51 32.44
N THR A 959 41.93 22.77 32.47
CA THR A 959 43.28 23.12 32.94
C THR A 959 43.29 24.58 33.36
N VAL A 960 43.21 24.82 34.68
CA VAL A 960 43.86 25.88 35.46
C VAL A 960 43.05 26.05 36.74
N VAL A 961 43.41 25.26 37.76
CA VAL A 961 43.24 25.68 39.16
C VAL A 961 44.57 25.43 39.88
N ALA A 962 44.97 26.45 40.63
CA ALA A 962 46.02 26.51 41.64
C ALA A 962 47.46 26.90 41.20
N LYS A 963 47.77 28.21 41.31
CA LYS A 963 48.59 28.66 42.45
C LYS A 963 48.50 30.17 42.73
N LYS A 964 48.08 30.48 43.95
CA LYS A 964 48.13 31.77 44.63
C LYS A 964 49.55 32.36 44.67
N ARG A 965 49.69 33.69 44.49
CA ARG A 965 50.14 34.67 45.50
C ARG A 965 50.73 35.93 44.84
N LYS A 966 50.22 37.07 45.32
CA LYS A 966 50.64 38.47 45.16
C LYS A 966 50.34 39.15 43.82
#